data_AF-A0A3B8UIP8-F1
#
_entry.id   AF-A0A3B8UIP8-F1
#
_cell.length_a   1.000
_cell.length_b   1.000
_cell.length_c   1.000
_cell.angle_alpha   90.00
_cell.angle_beta   90.00
_cell.angle_gamma   90.00
#
_symmetry.space_group_name_H-M   'P 1'
#
loop_
_entity.id
_entity.type
_entity.pdbx_description
1 polymer ?
#
loop_
_entity_poly.entity_id
_entity_poly.type
_entity_poly.pdbx_seq_one_letter_code
_entity_poly.pdbx_strand_id
1 'polypeptide(L)'
;MKAIISKASRRKWAWVLALVMIVSIEIPTSLLTAKADVGTVKFIDGAAGWLESAYAQWTIDNQAEGYTAYIKKASQADSAYARIDNELIRRYKSYYRVDAMGLSAGDYVIRVVPVKNGKEVTAKAKVTDVLKVSSYDRSGFAFSSESKYKTGSGAYNEDGTLKSNSIVLYVTNDNAKTVTAGIMEGKGEKEYTGLQTIIDAYTKSASKGVETRALDVRVIGCLTDSGMDKFSSSSEGVQIKGASAYSNINMTFEGVGEDASISGFGFLLRNAGNVEMRNLSILNFMDDGISLDTANCNVWIHNVDLYYGKVGGDADQAKGDGSIDIKGDSQYITVSYVHFYDSGKCSLCGMKSESGPNYITYHHNWFDHSDSRHARVRTMSVHMYNNYYDGNAKYGVGSTMGSSVYVENNYFRNCKYPMLSSNQGSDALGEGTFSGEKGGIIKAYGNEIVGATGIIYANAASVTGEAANAATFDAYLAASAGEKVPSSYKTVAGGTTYDNFDTTKDLGVKAGSLVAAKDVTALVTSSKGAGSLGGGVIDWKFSDEDDTAYVVDKDLKAAVTNYKNTELVAVGGTNANIVTPEPSTDETTKATEEQTKTTEKATTSKATEKETKTTEKATTSKATEATKATEKETTGAGSDTKNSYDKTSLSYSGAYTDLSKKKDSDFKNAKYVSSASDILTAISSAKAGDVIIVKAGTYKFTDTIVINNAMNGNSGAYIVVKAADGAEVKFDFSAQTLDGANRGVVVDGDYWYFEGINFYGAGDNGVLLAGNNNIFEKCVFEANRDSGLQISRYDTTAATKDLWPSNNLIINCTAFDNCDYPDQGGTGENADGFAAKLTCGEGNVFDGCISYCNSDDGWDLFAKSATGPIGVITIRNCVSFGNGTLSNGVHYANGDMNGFKLGGSGVGTPHVVLNCLSFNNGATGFTDNNNPSGLTIMNATAWGNGKSAKKGNFLCYRASNKAVYVGLVSANAIDSDKFTGNMSDSIYYNTGKYYRLSGLLPTPVVSGDKKGTVVDNPSKVSGMFKNAVDFINLNGNVDKQLRNSDGTINMKGLYETQGSYSTLGAHFGVANQVISVTGKTSGEVKPTEKTTKATEKTTETTTETTKA
;
A
#
# COMPACT_ATOMS: atom_id res chain seq x y z
N MET A 1 64.35 23.51 -48.84
CA MET A 1 64.48 23.42 -50.32
C MET A 1 63.58 24.46 -50.97
N LYS A 2 63.87 24.89 -52.21
CA LYS A 2 62.94 25.70 -53.01
C LYS A 2 61.90 24.79 -53.68
N ALA A 3 60.63 25.16 -53.63
CA ALA A 3 59.59 24.58 -54.48
C ALA A 3 58.94 25.70 -55.31
N ILE A 4 59.15 25.66 -56.63
CA ILE A 4 58.68 26.72 -57.55
C ILE A 4 57.28 26.34 -58.04
N ILE A 5 56.24 26.91 -57.43
CA ILE A 5 54.85 26.76 -57.91
C ILE A 5 54.69 27.58 -59.19
N SER A 6 54.24 26.94 -60.26
CA SER A 6 54.21 27.55 -61.60
C SER A 6 53.19 28.69 -61.73
N LYS A 7 53.43 29.58 -62.70
CA LYS A 7 52.58 30.75 -63.01
C LYS A 7 51.16 30.35 -63.46
N ALA A 8 50.96 29.11 -63.92
CA ALA A 8 49.66 28.57 -64.32
C ALA A 8 48.74 28.27 -63.11
N SER A 9 49.29 27.74 -62.01
CA SER A 9 48.51 27.33 -60.83
C SER A 9 47.77 28.51 -60.17
N ARG A 10 48.37 29.70 -60.19
CA ARG A 10 47.75 30.93 -59.64
C ARG A 10 46.56 31.43 -60.45
N ARG A 11 46.48 31.16 -61.76
CA ARG A 11 45.33 31.57 -62.59
C ARG A 11 44.07 30.75 -62.30
N LYS A 12 44.19 29.46 -61.97
CA LYS A 12 43.01 28.61 -61.68
C LYS A 12 42.30 29.02 -60.38
N TRP A 13 43.04 29.40 -59.34
CA TRP A 13 42.46 29.86 -58.07
C TRP A 13 41.73 31.20 -58.19
N ALA A 14 42.19 32.12 -59.06
CA ALA A 14 41.52 33.41 -59.27
C ALA A 14 40.11 33.27 -59.87
N TRP A 15 39.90 32.28 -60.76
CA TRP A 15 38.57 32.03 -61.35
C TRP A 15 37.57 31.40 -60.36
N VAL A 16 38.04 30.58 -59.42
CA VAL A 16 37.17 29.98 -58.39
C VAL A 16 36.66 31.07 -57.42
N LEU A 17 37.50 32.01 -57.00
CA LEU A 17 37.07 33.14 -56.17
C LEU A 17 36.16 34.12 -56.93
N ALA A 18 36.38 34.34 -58.22
CA ALA A 18 35.50 35.19 -59.03
C ALA A 18 34.09 34.61 -59.19
N LEU A 19 33.95 33.29 -59.36
CA LEU A 19 32.65 32.63 -59.53
C LEU A 19 31.78 32.67 -58.26
N VAL A 20 32.40 32.79 -57.08
CA VAL A 20 31.70 32.86 -55.78
C VAL A 20 31.20 34.28 -55.46
N MET A 21 31.65 35.31 -56.19
CA MET A 21 31.26 36.71 -55.94
C MET A 21 30.20 37.27 -56.91
N ILE A 22 29.77 36.52 -57.94
CA ILE A 22 28.79 37.00 -58.93
C ILE A 22 27.68 35.96 -59.20
N VAL A 23 26.92 35.64 -58.17
CA VAL A 23 25.54 35.12 -58.29
C VAL A 23 24.63 35.94 -57.37
N SER A 24 24.47 37.22 -57.70
CA SER A 24 23.47 38.10 -57.09
C SER A 24 22.10 37.77 -57.67
N ILE A 25 21.46 36.73 -57.12
CA ILE A 25 20.02 36.50 -57.31
C ILE A 25 19.28 37.26 -56.20
N GLU A 26 18.16 37.88 -56.57
CA GLU A 26 17.33 38.67 -55.68
C GLU A 26 16.82 37.82 -54.50
N ILE A 27 17.28 38.12 -53.29
CA ILE A 27 16.63 37.65 -52.07
C ILE A 27 15.44 38.57 -51.81
N PRO A 28 14.20 38.07 -51.80
CA PRO A 28 13.06 38.90 -51.44
C PRO A 28 13.21 39.37 -49.99
N THR A 29 13.24 40.67 -49.77
CA THR A 29 13.20 41.30 -48.43
C THR A 29 11.81 41.23 -47.79
N SER A 30 11.10 40.14 -48.08
CA SER A 30 9.80 39.73 -47.56
C SER A 30 9.82 38.29 -47.01
N LEU A 31 11.01 37.82 -46.57
CA LEU A 31 11.10 36.84 -45.49
C LEU A 31 10.55 37.47 -44.20
N LEU A 32 9.22 37.60 -44.16
CA LEU A 32 8.45 37.61 -42.93
C LEU A 32 8.94 36.43 -42.11
N THR A 33 9.61 36.70 -41.00
CA THR A 33 9.80 35.71 -39.95
C THR A 33 8.39 35.28 -39.53
N ALA A 34 7.97 34.10 -39.98
CA ALA A 34 6.70 33.53 -39.61
C ALA A 34 6.70 33.39 -38.09
N LYS A 35 6.02 34.31 -37.40
CA LYS A 35 5.88 34.28 -35.94
C LYS A 35 5.38 32.89 -35.58
N ALA A 36 6.19 32.13 -34.85
CA ALA A 36 5.90 30.73 -34.60
C ALA A 36 4.49 30.61 -34.02
N ASP A 37 3.64 29.82 -34.69
CA ASP A 37 2.25 29.73 -34.26
C ASP A 37 2.13 28.82 -33.03
N VAL A 38 1.07 28.98 -32.24
CA VAL A 38 0.86 28.13 -31.07
C VAL A 38 0.52 26.71 -31.51
N GLY A 39 1.12 25.73 -30.83
CA GLY A 39 0.89 24.32 -31.04
C GLY A 39 -0.48 23.89 -30.55
N THR A 40 -0.90 22.70 -30.99
CA THR A 40 -2.04 22.00 -30.38
C THR A 40 -1.65 21.56 -28.97
N VAL A 41 -2.56 21.70 -28.01
CA VAL A 41 -2.35 21.24 -26.62
C VAL A 41 -1.97 19.76 -26.60
N LYS A 42 -0.87 19.44 -25.90
CA LYS A 42 -0.38 18.07 -25.68
C LYS A 42 -0.50 17.75 -24.19
N PHE A 43 -1.49 16.93 -23.83
CA PHE A 43 -1.52 16.36 -22.50
C PHE A 43 -0.29 15.48 -22.26
N ILE A 44 0.15 15.42 -21.01
CA ILE A 44 1.21 14.51 -20.52
C ILE A 44 0.56 13.42 -19.65
N ASP A 45 1.35 12.67 -18.87
CA ASP A 45 0.90 11.60 -17.97
C ASP A 45 0.15 12.14 -16.74
N GLY A 46 -1.00 12.76 -16.98
CA GLY A 46 -1.79 13.42 -15.94
C GLY A 46 -3.12 13.93 -16.46
N ALA A 47 -4.11 13.06 -16.62
CA ALA A 47 -5.51 13.47 -16.68
C ALA A 47 -6.38 12.39 -16.02
N ALA A 48 -7.03 12.71 -14.89
CA ALA A 48 -7.78 11.75 -14.10
C ALA A 48 -8.99 12.39 -13.39
N GLY A 49 -9.95 11.56 -13.00
CA GLY A 49 -11.03 11.93 -12.07
C GLY A 49 -10.70 11.45 -10.66
N TRP A 50 -10.80 12.34 -9.67
CA TRP A 50 -10.47 12.05 -8.27
C TRP A 50 -11.75 11.97 -7.41
N LEU A 51 -11.76 12.59 -6.23
CA LEU A 51 -12.89 12.74 -5.33
C LEU A 51 -13.48 14.14 -5.55
N GLU A 52 -14.63 14.21 -6.19
CA GLU A 52 -15.40 15.42 -6.50
C GLU A 52 -14.64 16.49 -7.31
N SER A 53 -13.54 16.07 -7.94
CA SER A 53 -12.76 16.86 -8.89
C SER A 53 -12.24 16.00 -10.05
N ALA A 54 -11.79 16.67 -11.11
CA ALA A 54 -11.06 16.05 -12.21
C ALA A 54 -9.96 17.00 -12.71
N TYR A 55 -8.80 16.47 -13.07
CA TYR A 55 -7.65 17.28 -13.47
C TYR A 55 -7.09 16.89 -14.85
N ALA A 56 -6.32 17.81 -15.45
CA ALA A 56 -5.54 17.56 -16.65
C ALA A 56 -4.22 18.38 -16.64
N GLN A 57 -3.15 17.80 -17.17
CA GLN A 57 -1.80 18.38 -17.25
C GLN A 57 -1.28 18.37 -18.69
N TRP A 58 -0.58 19.42 -19.13
CA TRP A 58 -0.06 19.55 -20.50
C TRP A 58 1.29 20.26 -20.59
N THR A 59 2.02 19.99 -21.67
CA THR A 59 3.33 20.62 -21.94
C THR A 59 3.21 22.13 -22.10
N ILE A 60 4.16 22.90 -21.55
CA ILE A 60 4.30 24.34 -21.81
C ILE A 60 4.56 24.58 -23.30
N ASP A 61 3.82 25.50 -23.92
CA ASP A 61 4.15 26.08 -25.22
C ASP A 61 4.54 27.55 -25.06
N ASN A 62 5.80 27.87 -25.40
CA ASN A 62 6.34 29.24 -25.33
C ASN A 62 5.74 30.21 -26.36
N GLN A 63 4.82 29.77 -27.22
CA GLN A 63 4.04 30.61 -28.14
C GLN A 63 2.58 30.82 -27.70
N ALA A 64 2.17 30.26 -26.56
CA ALA A 64 0.93 30.58 -25.88
C ALA A 64 1.12 31.74 -24.90
N GLU A 65 0.15 32.65 -24.84
CA GLU A 65 0.07 33.68 -23.78
C GLU A 65 -0.58 33.14 -22.51
N GLY A 66 -1.31 32.03 -22.63
CA GLY A 66 -2.05 31.38 -21.57
C GLY A 66 -2.99 30.30 -22.11
N TYR A 67 -3.87 29.79 -21.27
CA TYR A 67 -4.86 28.78 -21.60
C TYR A 67 -6.21 29.07 -20.93
N THR A 68 -7.30 28.68 -21.58
CA THR A 68 -8.60 28.47 -20.95
C THR A 68 -8.91 26.99 -20.88
N ALA A 69 -9.78 26.59 -19.96
CA ALA A 69 -10.21 25.22 -19.79
C ALA A 69 -11.72 25.14 -19.56
N TYR A 70 -12.31 24.03 -19.98
CA TYR A 70 -13.74 23.78 -19.96
C TYR A 70 -14.03 22.34 -19.54
N ILE A 71 -15.18 22.09 -18.90
CA ILE A 71 -15.61 20.75 -18.49
C ILE A 71 -17.09 20.50 -18.80
N LYS A 72 -17.44 19.25 -19.10
CA LYS A 72 -18.81 18.74 -19.19
C LYS A 72 -18.86 17.26 -18.78
N LYS A 73 -20.04 16.72 -18.44
CA LYS A 73 -20.19 15.25 -18.36
C LYS A 73 -20.00 14.67 -19.76
N ALA A 74 -19.30 13.54 -19.88
CA ALA A 74 -18.85 12.98 -21.16
C ALA A 74 -20.02 12.78 -22.15
N SER A 75 -21.18 12.37 -21.65
CA SER A 75 -22.43 12.12 -22.38
C SER A 75 -23.18 13.38 -22.87
N GLN A 76 -22.80 14.58 -22.43
CA GLN A 76 -23.46 15.83 -22.85
C GLN A 76 -22.90 16.36 -24.17
N ALA A 77 -23.70 17.13 -24.92
CA ALA A 77 -23.25 17.82 -26.12
C ALA A 77 -22.24 18.95 -25.78
N ASP A 78 -21.44 19.36 -26.77
CA ASP A 78 -20.39 20.40 -26.59
C ASP A 78 -20.95 21.79 -26.22
N SER A 79 -22.24 22.03 -26.40
CA SER A 79 -22.93 23.22 -25.87
C SER A 79 -23.04 23.25 -24.34
N ALA A 80 -22.77 22.13 -23.66
CA ALA A 80 -22.76 22.01 -22.20
C ALA A 80 -21.37 22.20 -21.56
N TYR A 81 -20.35 22.60 -22.32
CA TYR A 81 -19.03 22.94 -21.76
C TYR A 81 -19.12 24.18 -20.87
N ALA A 82 -19.13 23.98 -19.56
CA ALA A 82 -18.90 25.04 -18.57
C ALA A 82 -17.42 25.44 -18.61
N ARG A 83 -17.13 26.74 -18.43
CA ARG A 83 -15.75 27.21 -18.25
C ARG A 83 -15.28 26.85 -16.84
N ILE A 84 -14.03 26.41 -16.72
CA ILE A 84 -13.34 26.29 -15.44
C ILE A 84 -12.72 27.66 -15.10
N ASP A 85 -12.79 28.08 -13.84
CA ASP A 85 -12.23 29.35 -13.38
C ASP A 85 -10.73 29.44 -13.68
N ASN A 86 -10.26 30.65 -13.96
CA ASN A 86 -8.88 30.87 -14.42
C ASN A 86 -7.86 30.45 -13.35
N GLU A 87 -8.19 30.65 -12.09
CA GLU A 87 -7.38 30.46 -10.90
C GLU A 87 -7.11 28.96 -10.65
N LEU A 88 -8.00 28.09 -11.13
CA LEU A 88 -7.80 26.64 -11.15
C LEU A 88 -6.82 26.18 -12.24
N ILE A 89 -6.45 27.05 -13.19
CA ILE A 89 -5.43 26.81 -14.21
C ILE A 89 -4.08 27.37 -13.72
N ARG A 90 -3.10 26.48 -13.61
CA ARG A 90 -1.84 26.71 -12.90
C ARG A 90 -0.65 26.34 -13.77
N ARG A 91 0.46 27.07 -13.63
CA ARG A 91 1.72 26.80 -14.31
C ARG A 91 2.76 26.33 -13.30
N TYR A 92 3.37 25.20 -13.58
CA TYR A 92 4.53 24.65 -12.87
C TYR A 92 5.81 24.88 -13.70
N LYS A 93 6.99 24.49 -13.18
CA LYS A 93 8.28 24.68 -13.90
C LYS A 93 8.29 24.04 -15.28
N SER A 94 7.70 22.85 -15.43
CA SER A 94 7.76 22.00 -16.64
C SER A 94 6.42 21.80 -17.36
N TYR A 95 5.28 22.01 -16.69
CA TYR A 95 3.94 21.74 -17.23
C TYR A 95 2.91 22.82 -16.80
N TYR A 96 1.73 22.80 -17.44
CA TYR A 96 0.52 23.44 -16.95
C TYR A 96 -0.46 22.39 -16.42
N ARG A 97 -1.28 22.76 -15.45
CA ARG A 97 -2.35 21.92 -14.86
C ARG A 97 -3.67 22.69 -14.78
N VAL A 98 -4.79 21.96 -14.82
CA VAL A 98 -6.10 22.45 -14.37
C VAL A 98 -6.77 21.41 -13.48
N ASP A 99 -7.48 21.85 -12.45
CA ASP A 99 -8.32 21.02 -11.58
C ASP A 99 -9.75 21.58 -11.56
N ALA A 100 -10.72 20.85 -12.12
CA ALA A 100 -12.13 21.21 -12.04
C ALA A 100 -12.72 20.69 -10.72
N MET A 101 -13.07 21.59 -9.81
CA MET A 101 -13.56 21.28 -8.45
C MET A 101 -15.10 21.30 -8.36
N GLY A 102 -15.68 20.55 -7.43
CA GLY A 102 -17.12 20.58 -7.14
C GLY A 102 -17.97 19.81 -8.14
N LEU A 103 -17.51 18.62 -8.54
CA LEU A 103 -18.14 17.74 -9.52
C LEU A 103 -18.89 16.60 -8.81
N SER A 104 -20.14 16.34 -9.22
CA SER A 104 -20.81 15.11 -8.81
C SER A 104 -20.25 13.88 -9.52
N ALA A 105 -20.27 12.73 -8.86
CA ALA A 105 -19.72 11.48 -9.42
C ALA A 105 -20.22 11.17 -10.84
N GLY A 106 -19.34 10.56 -11.65
CA GLY A 106 -19.62 10.17 -13.03
C GLY A 106 -18.46 10.43 -13.99
N ASP A 107 -18.78 10.32 -15.28
CA ASP A 107 -17.83 10.40 -16.38
C ASP A 107 -17.81 11.81 -17.00
N TYR A 108 -16.61 12.40 -17.09
CA TYR A 108 -16.37 13.78 -17.53
C TYR A 108 -15.31 13.88 -18.62
N VAL A 109 -15.24 15.02 -19.31
CA VAL A 109 -14.13 15.37 -20.20
C VAL A 109 -13.73 16.84 -20.01
N ILE A 110 -12.43 17.11 -20.00
CA ILE A 110 -11.87 18.47 -19.93
C ILE A 110 -11.37 18.88 -21.32
N ARG A 111 -11.72 20.09 -21.77
CA ARG A 111 -11.22 20.70 -23.00
C ARG A 111 -10.34 21.90 -22.65
N VAL A 112 -9.06 21.82 -22.99
CA VAL A 112 -8.08 22.90 -22.83
C VAL A 112 -7.87 23.60 -24.17
N VAL A 113 -7.81 24.94 -24.17
CA VAL A 113 -7.66 25.79 -25.35
C VAL A 113 -6.51 26.78 -25.12
N PRO A 114 -5.53 26.89 -26.04
CA PRO A 114 -4.47 27.88 -25.91
C PRO A 114 -4.95 29.27 -26.31
N VAL A 115 -4.41 30.30 -25.66
CA VAL A 115 -4.73 31.71 -25.90
C VAL A 115 -3.54 32.45 -26.51
N LYS A 116 -3.81 33.31 -27.49
CA LYS A 116 -2.82 34.12 -28.20
C LYS A 116 -3.42 35.41 -28.77
N ASN A 117 -2.70 36.52 -28.71
CA ASN A 117 -3.19 37.89 -28.88
C ASN A 117 -4.50 38.14 -28.10
N GLY A 118 -4.59 37.63 -26.86
CA GLY A 118 -5.77 37.71 -26.02
C GLY A 118 -7.01 36.96 -26.53
N LYS A 119 -6.87 36.00 -27.45
CA LYS A 119 -7.97 35.21 -28.03
C LYS A 119 -7.70 33.71 -27.99
N GLU A 120 -8.77 32.92 -27.81
CA GLU A 120 -8.70 31.46 -27.90
C GLU A 120 -8.39 31.00 -29.34
N VAL A 121 -7.40 30.13 -29.47
CA VAL A 121 -7.04 29.47 -30.73
C VAL A 121 -7.71 28.10 -30.75
N THR A 122 -9.04 28.07 -30.90
CA THR A 122 -9.88 26.87 -30.76
C THR A 122 -9.47 25.70 -31.66
N ALA A 123 -8.90 25.96 -32.84
CA ALA A 123 -8.33 24.95 -33.74
C ALA A 123 -7.08 24.23 -33.20
N LYS A 124 -6.58 24.64 -32.02
CA LYS A 124 -5.44 24.08 -31.29
C LYS A 124 -5.85 23.49 -29.92
N ALA A 125 -7.15 23.49 -29.62
CA ALA A 125 -7.69 22.88 -28.42
C ALA A 125 -7.48 21.35 -28.41
N LYS A 126 -7.48 20.75 -27.22
CA LYS A 126 -7.51 19.30 -27.04
C LYS A 126 -8.50 18.94 -25.93
N VAL A 127 -9.19 17.82 -26.11
CA VAL A 127 -10.11 17.22 -25.13
C VAL A 127 -9.42 15.99 -24.54
N THR A 128 -9.55 15.78 -23.23
CA THR A 128 -9.06 14.58 -22.53
C THR A 128 -9.85 13.34 -22.95
N ASP A 129 -9.32 12.17 -22.61
CA ASP A 129 -10.16 10.98 -22.49
C ASP A 129 -11.12 11.10 -21.29
N VAL A 130 -11.95 10.08 -21.06
CA VAL A 130 -13.03 10.12 -20.07
C VAL A 130 -12.50 10.01 -18.65
N LEU A 131 -12.70 11.06 -17.86
CA LEU A 131 -12.24 11.19 -16.48
C LEU A 131 -13.33 10.68 -15.51
N LYS A 132 -12.97 9.73 -14.62
CA LYS A 132 -13.92 9.07 -13.71
C LYS A 132 -13.94 9.70 -12.31
N VAL A 133 -14.88 10.61 -12.10
CA VAL A 133 -15.09 11.29 -10.81
C VAL A 133 -15.84 10.39 -9.85
N SER A 134 -15.33 10.27 -8.63
CA SER A 134 -15.96 9.59 -7.49
C SER A 134 -16.48 10.64 -6.49
N SER A 135 -17.43 10.30 -5.62
CA SER A 135 -17.80 11.15 -4.48
C SER A 135 -16.94 10.83 -3.25
N TYR A 136 -16.82 11.77 -2.33
CA TYR A 136 -16.28 11.50 -0.99
C TYR A 136 -17.28 10.65 -0.17
N ASP A 137 -16.76 9.83 0.75
CA ASP A 137 -17.58 9.02 1.67
C ASP A 137 -18.14 9.90 2.81
N ARG A 138 -19.30 10.52 2.54
CA ARG A 138 -20.07 11.32 3.50
C ARG A 138 -20.72 10.48 4.61
N SER A 139 -19.92 9.81 5.44
CA SER A 139 -20.34 8.90 6.50
C SER A 139 -19.88 9.33 7.90
N GLY A 140 -20.49 8.74 8.93
CA GLY A 140 -20.23 9.08 10.34
C GLY A 140 -21.11 10.21 10.88
N PHE A 141 -20.92 10.56 12.15
CA PHE A 141 -21.87 11.36 12.91
C PHE A 141 -22.13 12.77 12.36
N ALA A 142 -21.20 13.40 11.62
CA ALA A 142 -21.48 14.68 10.96
C ALA A 142 -22.72 14.60 10.04
N PHE A 143 -22.97 13.43 9.44
CA PHE A 143 -24.08 13.15 8.51
C PHE A 143 -25.24 12.37 9.14
N SER A 144 -25.17 12.10 10.45
CA SER A 144 -26.25 11.46 11.20
C SER A 144 -27.58 12.22 11.04
N SER A 145 -28.69 11.49 10.93
CA SER A 145 -30.03 12.10 10.98
C SER A 145 -30.39 12.70 12.34
N GLU A 146 -29.58 12.47 13.38
CA GLU A 146 -29.63 13.17 14.67
C GLU A 146 -28.76 14.44 14.73
N SER A 147 -27.86 14.63 13.75
CA SER A 147 -27.01 15.84 13.65
C SER A 147 -27.84 17.12 13.52
N LYS A 148 -27.26 18.25 13.93
CA LYS A 148 -27.97 19.54 14.01
C LYS A 148 -28.42 20.07 12.65
N TYR A 149 -27.62 19.90 11.60
CA TYR A 149 -27.89 20.49 10.29
C TYR A 149 -28.33 19.49 9.22
N LYS A 150 -27.90 18.23 9.30
CA LYS A 150 -28.34 17.14 8.41
C LYS A 150 -28.05 17.45 6.93
N THR A 151 -26.86 17.99 6.67
CA THR A 151 -26.36 18.29 5.32
C THR A 151 -24.92 17.80 5.16
N GLY A 152 -24.45 17.74 3.91
CA GLY A 152 -23.14 17.22 3.50
C GLY A 152 -21.91 18.00 3.96
N SER A 153 -22.03 18.78 5.03
CA SER A 153 -21.08 19.75 5.58
C SER A 153 -20.81 20.97 4.68
N GLY A 154 -20.15 21.98 5.27
CA GLY A 154 -19.56 23.13 4.59
C GLY A 154 -20.38 23.81 3.49
N ALA A 155 -19.74 24.05 2.35
CA ALA A 155 -20.23 24.74 1.17
C ALA A 155 -20.75 23.81 0.06
N TYR A 156 -20.69 22.48 0.25
CA TYR A 156 -21.04 21.49 -0.77
C TYR A 156 -22.40 20.80 -0.53
N ASN A 157 -23.00 20.30 -1.60
CA ASN A 157 -24.19 19.46 -1.59
C ASN A 157 -23.82 17.98 -1.33
N GLU A 158 -24.80 17.14 -0.96
CA GLU A 158 -24.58 15.69 -0.75
C GLU A 158 -23.98 14.97 -1.98
N ASP A 159 -24.24 15.47 -3.19
CA ASP A 159 -23.75 14.90 -4.45
C ASP A 159 -22.32 15.36 -4.83
N GLY A 160 -21.73 16.29 -4.07
CA GLY A 160 -20.41 16.88 -4.32
C GLY A 160 -20.40 18.15 -5.16
N THR A 161 -21.56 18.65 -5.60
CA THR A 161 -21.63 19.97 -6.27
C THR A 161 -21.58 21.12 -5.27
N LEU A 162 -20.96 22.23 -5.65
CA LEU A 162 -20.93 23.46 -4.83
C LEU A 162 -22.35 24.03 -4.67
N LYS A 163 -22.69 24.54 -3.47
CA LYS A 163 -23.98 25.22 -3.22
C LYS A 163 -24.11 26.46 -4.11
N SER A 164 -25.33 26.74 -4.57
CA SER A 164 -25.60 27.88 -5.46
C SER A 164 -25.35 29.22 -4.77
N ASN A 165 -24.76 30.16 -5.52
CA ASN A 165 -24.36 31.50 -5.04
C ASN A 165 -23.33 31.50 -3.88
N SER A 166 -22.59 30.41 -3.66
CA SER A 166 -21.48 30.39 -2.70
C SER A 166 -20.43 31.45 -3.02
N ILE A 167 -19.83 32.03 -1.98
CA ILE A 167 -18.65 32.86 -2.08
C ILE A 167 -17.46 31.91 -2.23
N VAL A 168 -16.68 32.03 -3.30
CA VAL A 168 -15.47 31.20 -3.53
C VAL A 168 -14.24 32.11 -3.48
N LEU A 169 -13.26 31.76 -2.65
CA LEU A 169 -11.99 32.48 -2.53
C LEU A 169 -10.85 31.61 -3.03
N TYR A 170 -10.14 32.06 -4.05
CA TYR A 170 -8.90 31.44 -4.52
C TYR A 170 -7.71 32.06 -3.81
N VAL A 171 -7.05 31.31 -2.93
CA VAL A 171 -6.02 31.83 -2.03
C VAL A 171 -4.65 31.22 -2.31
N THR A 172 -3.65 32.08 -2.44
CA THR A 172 -2.21 31.77 -2.53
C THR A 172 -1.45 32.56 -1.46
N ASN A 173 -0.20 32.19 -1.17
CA ASN A 173 0.65 32.91 -0.20
C ASN A 173 0.73 34.42 -0.49
N ASP A 174 0.79 34.78 -1.77
CA ASP A 174 0.94 36.16 -2.25
C ASP A 174 -0.36 36.98 -2.15
N ASN A 175 -1.53 36.34 -2.19
CA ASN A 175 -2.83 37.04 -2.19
C ASN A 175 -3.62 36.93 -0.88
N ALA A 176 -3.21 36.12 0.10
CA ALA A 176 -3.94 35.95 1.36
C ALA A 176 -4.13 37.27 2.15
N LYS A 177 -3.30 38.30 1.90
CA LYS A 177 -3.44 39.66 2.45
C LYS A 177 -4.37 40.59 1.66
N THR A 178 -4.67 40.26 0.40
CA THR A 178 -5.25 41.18 -0.60
C THR A 178 -6.51 40.63 -1.28
N VAL A 179 -6.80 39.35 -1.14
CA VAL A 179 -8.07 38.72 -1.54
C VAL A 179 -9.24 39.47 -0.91
N THR A 180 -10.32 39.71 -1.67
CA THR A 180 -11.51 40.42 -1.20
C THR A 180 -12.77 39.56 -1.27
N ALA A 181 -13.76 39.90 -0.43
CA ALA A 181 -15.10 39.30 -0.46
C ALA A 181 -16.15 40.32 -0.06
N GLY A 182 -17.27 40.35 -0.79
CA GLY A 182 -18.50 40.98 -0.33
C GLY A 182 -19.20 40.08 0.69
N ILE A 183 -19.45 40.60 1.89
CA ILE A 183 -20.15 39.89 2.97
C ILE A 183 -21.46 40.64 3.27
N MET A 184 -22.59 39.92 3.29
CA MET A 184 -23.88 40.50 3.67
C MET A 184 -23.88 40.88 5.14
N GLU A 185 -24.20 42.14 5.45
CA GLU A 185 -24.52 42.63 6.79
C GLU A 185 -25.96 43.15 6.84
N GLY A 186 -26.48 43.43 8.04
CA GLY A 186 -27.84 43.97 8.26
C GLY A 186 -28.08 45.40 7.71
N LYS A 187 -27.17 45.93 6.89
CA LYS A 187 -27.26 47.20 6.17
C LYS A 187 -26.99 47.06 4.66
N GLY A 188 -26.83 45.84 4.16
CA GLY A 188 -26.39 45.55 2.78
C GLY A 188 -25.05 44.80 2.75
N GLU A 189 -24.56 44.50 1.55
CA GLU A 189 -23.25 43.88 1.35
C GLU A 189 -22.12 44.88 1.63
N LYS A 190 -21.03 44.40 2.23
CA LYS A 190 -19.82 45.16 2.51
C LYS A 190 -18.59 44.36 2.10
N GLU A 191 -17.68 44.98 1.37
CA GLU A 191 -16.38 44.39 1.03
C GLU A 191 -15.43 44.32 2.25
N TYR A 192 -14.72 43.20 2.34
CA TYR A 192 -13.64 42.93 3.27
C TYR A 192 -12.40 42.44 2.51
N THR A 193 -11.21 42.63 3.08
CA THR A 193 -9.91 42.31 2.45
C THR A 193 -9.03 41.54 3.45
N GLY A 194 -8.33 40.51 2.97
CA GLY A 194 -7.50 39.62 3.78
C GLY A 194 -8.27 38.41 4.33
N LEU A 195 -7.68 37.21 4.25
CA LEU A 195 -8.39 35.94 4.48
C LEU A 195 -9.02 35.83 5.87
N GLN A 196 -8.26 35.99 6.96
CA GLN A 196 -8.81 35.91 8.32
C GLN A 196 -9.79 37.06 8.58
N THR A 197 -9.55 38.24 8.02
CA THR A 197 -10.48 39.37 8.10
C THR A 197 -11.82 39.12 7.40
N ILE A 198 -11.81 38.38 6.28
CA ILE A 198 -13.04 37.91 5.62
C ILE A 198 -13.72 36.82 6.47
N ILE A 199 -12.99 35.85 7.00
CA ILE A 199 -13.52 34.79 7.88
C ILE A 199 -14.20 35.41 9.12
N ASP A 200 -13.55 36.35 9.80
CA ASP A 200 -14.10 37.06 10.97
C ASP A 200 -15.43 37.77 10.66
N ALA A 201 -15.55 38.37 9.46
CA ALA A 201 -16.74 39.07 9.03
C ALA A 201 -17.86 38.08 8.64
N TYR A 202 -17.50 37.04 7.90
CA TYR A 202 -18.39 35.99 7.44
C TYR A 202 -19.03 35.24 8.61
N THR A 203 -18.23 34.64 9.51
CA THR A 203 -18.77 33.83 10.61
C THR A 203 -19.68 34.65 11.52
N LYS A 204 -19.32 35.90 11.79
CA LYS A 204 -20.10 36.88 12.57
C LYS A 204 -21.46 37.23 11.94
N SER A 205 -21.61 37.09 10.62
CA SER A 205 -22.85 37.34 9.90
C SER A 205 -23.67 36.06 9.64
N ALA A 206 -23.01 34.97 9.25
CA ALA A 206 -23.61 33.64 9.10
C ALA A 206 -24.23 33.13 10.41
N SER A 207 -23.56 33.36 11.55
CA SER A 207 -24.08 33.05 12.90
C SER A 207 -25.40 33.77 13.25
N LYS A 208 -25.81 34.77 12.46
CA LYS A 208 -27.05 35.53 12.63
C LYS A 208 -28.09 35.24 11.54
N GLY A 209 -27.77 34.37 10.57
CA GLY A 209 -28.58 34.12 9.38
C GLY A 209 -28.71 35.33 8.46
N VAL A 210 -27.73 36.26 8.49
CA VAL A 210 -27.73 37.48 7.66
C VAL A 210 -26.93 37.27 6.38
N GLU A 211 -25.71 36.75 6.50
CA GLU A 211 -25.09 36.04 5.39
C GLU A 211 -25.70 34.64 5.30
N THR A 212 -26.04 34.23 4.08
CA THR A 212 -26.76 32.98 3.78
C THR A 212 -26.13 32.21 2.63
N ARG A 213 -25.21 32.83 1.88
CA ARG A 213 -24.30 32.13 0.96
C ARG A 213 -23.32 31.30 1.78
N ALA A 214 -22.96 30.12 1.30
CA ALA A 214 -21.82 29.38 1.85
C ALA A 214 -20.49 30.07 1.48
N LEU A 215 -19.42 29.79 2.22
CA LEU A 215 -18.06 30.24 1.93
C LEU A 215 -17.15 29.04 1.64
N ASP A 216 -16.56 29.01 0.45
CA ASP A 216 -15.61 28.01 0.00
C ASP A 216 -14.22 28.66 -0.15
N VAL A 217 -13.25 28.24 0.66
CA VAL A 217 -11.87 28.76 0.63
C VAL A 217 -10.98 27.72 -0.03
N ARG A 218 -10.46 28.05 -1.21
CA ARG A 218 -9.65 27.18 -2.06
C ARG A 218 -8.18 27.56 -2.00
N VAL A 219 -7.38 26.75 -1.31
CA VAL A 219 -5.93 26.89 -1.19
C VAL A 219 -5.24 26.37 -2.44
N ILE A 220 -4.37 27.20 -3.01
CA ILE A 220 -3.53 26.88 -4.18
C ILE A 220 -2.07 27.05 -3.79
N GLY A 221 -1.31 25.95 -3.84
CA GLY A 221 0.06 25.89 -3.36
C GLY A 221 0.16 25.95 -1.83
N CYS A 222 1.31 26.39 -1.32
CA CYS A 222 1.52 26.55 0.12
C CYS A 222 0.99 27.91 0.62
N LEU A 223 0.34 27.94 1.79
CA LEU A 223 0.13 29.15 2.59
C LEU A 223 1.05 29.13 3.81
N THR A 224 1.84 30.19 3.98
CA THR A 224 2.70 30.38 5.15
C THR A 224 2.08 31.35 6.16
N ASP A 225 2.51 31.27 7.43
CA ASP A 225 2.19 32.25 8.46
C ASP A 225 2.53 33.69 8.02
N SER A 226 3.66 33.84 7.32
CA SER A 226 4.13 35.10 6.74
C SER A 226 3.22 35.64 5.62
N GLY A 227 2.44 34.78 4.96
CA GLY A 227 1.50 35.14 3.89
C GLY A 227 0.14 35.65 4.39
N MET A 228 -0.26 35.33 5.62
CA MET A 228 -1.59 35.66 6.14
C MET A 228 -1.78 37.17 6.46
N ASP A 229 -3.01 37.67 6.40
CA ASP A 229 -3.34 39.06 6.78
C ASP A 229 -3.16 39.30 8.29
N LYS A 230 -3.59 38.30 9.08
CA LYS A 230 -3.45 38.20 10.53
C LYS A 230 -3.86 36.79 10.96
N PHE A 231 -3.77 36.50 12.25
CA PHE A 231 -4.47 35.39 12.88
C PHE A 231 -5.45 35.86 13.94
N SER A 232 -6.60 35.19 14.03
CA SER A 232 -7.59 35.39 15.11
C SER A 232 -7.42 34.37 16.25
N SER A 233 -6.53 33.38 16.10
CA SER A 233 -5.95 32.58 17.20
C SER A 233 -4.44 32.80 17.28
N SER A 234 -3.91 33.11 18.47
CA SER A 234 -2.47 33.23 18.71
C SER A 234 -1.81 31.92 19.17
N SER A 235 -2.60 30.87 19.39
CA SER A 235 -2.11 29.51 19.69
C SER A 235 -2.13 28.61 18.46
N GLU A 236 -3.16 28.70 17.60
CA GLU A 236 -3.27 27.82 16.42
C GLU A 236 -2.98 28.54 15.09
N GLY A 237 -3.44 29.78 14.92
CA GLY A 237 -3.52 30.45 13.62
C GLY A 237 -4.94 30.81 13.19
N VAL A 238 -5.44 30.19 12.12
CA VAL A 238 -6.72 30.54 11.50
C VAL A 238 -7.89 30.17 12.41
N GLN A 239 -8.77 31.13 12.74
CA GLN A 239 -9.92 30.90 13.62
C GLN A 239 -11.25 31.01 12.87
N ILE A 240 -12.05 29.95 12.94
CA ILE A 240 -13.45 29.92 12.49
C ILE A 240 -14.32 29.98 13.76
N LYS A 241 -14.89 31.16 14.04
CA LYS A 241 -15.61 31.41 15.31
C LYS A 241 -17.07 31.81 15.12
N GLY A 242 -17.97 30.97 15.60
CA GLY A 242 -19.40 31.26 15.73
C GLY A 242 -19.72 32.26 16.85
N ALA A 243 -20.81 33.02 16.69
CA ALA A 243 -21.24 34.02 17.67
C ALA A 243 -21.84 33.39 18.96
N SER A 244 -22.39 32.18 18.86
CA SER A 244 -22.92 31.38 19.97
C SER A 244 -22.77 29.88 19.67
N ALA A 245 -22.76 29.05 20.72
CA ALA A 245 -22.60 27.59 20.62
C ALA A 245 -23.41 26.99 19.46
N TYR A 246 -22.73 26.23 18.59
CA TYR A 246 -23.33 25.65 17.39
C TYR A 246 -23.99 26.71 16.46
N SER A 247 -23.27 27.76 16.07
CA SER A 247 -23.71 28.73 15.05
C SER A 247 -23.63 28.10 13.66
N ASN A 248 -24.64 28.26 12.78
CA ASN A 248 -24.49 27.75 11.42
C ASN A 248 -23.50 28.62 10.63
N ILE A 249 -22.43 28.01 10.12
CA ILE A 249 -21.38 28.70 9.36
C ILE A 249 -21.48 28.35 7.87
N ASN A 250 -21.69 27.08 7.48
CA ASN A 250 -21.67 26.63 6.08
C ASN A 250 -20.35 26.99 5.34
N MET A 251 -19.21 26.62 5.92
CA MET A 251 -17.89 26.92 5.34
C MET A 251 -17.12 25.66 4.96
N THR A 252 -16.52 25.65 3.77
CA THR A 252 -15.50 24.68 3.38
C THR A 252 -14.14 25.38 3.30
N PHE A 253 -13.09 24.70 3.76
CA PHE A 253 -11.70 25.09 3.58
C PHE A 253 -10.98 23.92 2.88
N GLU A 254 -10.73 24.05 1.58
CA GLU A 254 -10.22 22.97 0.73
C GLU A 254 -8.92 23.33 0.01
N GLY A 255 -8.08 22.34 -0.27
CA GLY A 255 -6.94 22.50 -1.18
C GLY A 255 -7.26 22.07 -2.62
N VAL A 256 -6.53 22.65 -3.58
CA VAL A 256 -6.69 22.41 -5.02
C VAL A 256 -5.52 21.59 -5.57
N GLY A 257 -5.80 20.40 -6.10
CA GLY A 257 -4.77 19.48 -6.63
C GLY A 257 -3.94 18.81 -5.54
N GLU A 258 -2.67 18.53 -5.84
CA GLU A 258 -1.76 17.70 -5.01
C GLU A 258 -0.68 18.48 -4.24
N ASP A 259 -0.68 19.80 -4.36
CA ASP A 259 0.38 20.69 -3.85
C ASP A 259 -0.15 21.75 -2.86
N ALA A 260 -1.42 21.62 -2.47
CA ALA A 260 -2.13 22.52 -1.58
C ALA A 260 -1.78 22.23 -0.10
N SER A 261 -1.10 23.19 0.54
CA SER A 261 -0.47 22.98 1.83
C SER A 261 -0.55 24.21 2.74
N ILE A 262 -0.48 23.95 4.04
CA ILE A 262 -0.42 24.96 5.11
C ILE A 262 0.89 24.75 5.87
N SER A 263 1.70 25.80 6.03
CA SER A 263 2.98 25.72 6.75
C SER A 263 3.11 26.81 7.82
N GLY A 264 3.51 26.43 9.04
CA GLY A 264 3.74 27.34 10.15
C GLY A 264 2.50 27.69 10.99
N PHE A 265 1.31 27.21 10.60
CA PHE A 265 0.06 27.43 11.34
C PHE A 265 -0.93 26.27 11.20
N GLY A 266 -1.95 26.28 12.07
CA GLY A 266 -3.08 25.37 12.12
C GLY A 266 -4.40 26.13 12.28
N PHE A 267 -5.43 25.43 12.78
CA PHE A 267 -6.82 25.91 12.77
C PHE A 267 -7.50 25.83 14.14
N LEU A 268 -8.39 26.80 14.43
CA LEU A 268 -9.20 26.86 15.64
C LEU A 268 -10.69 27.05 15.34
N LEU A 269 -11.49 26.02 15.61
CA LEU A 269 -12.94 26.06 15.52
C LEU A 269 -13.53 26.28 16.92
N ARG A 270 -14.33 27.35 17.06
CA ARG A 270 -15.09 27.66 18.29
C ARG A 270 -16.52 28.02 17.93
N ASN A 271 -17.50 27.45 18.63
CA ASN A 271 -18.93 27.68 18.40
C ASN A 271 -19.40 27.37 16.95
N ALA A 272 -18.61 26.64 16.15
CA ALA A 272 -18.78 26.55 14.70
C ALA A 272 -19.64 25.35 14.29
N GLY A 273 -20.60 25.58 13.40
CA GLY A 273 -21.55 24.60 12.91
C GLY A 273 -21.48 24.45 11.38
N ASN A 274 -21.58 23.22 10.88
CA ASN A 274 -21.60 22.91 9.44
C ASN A 274 -20.31 23.40 8.72
N VAL A 275 -19.18 22.79 9.06
CA VAL A 275 -17.85 23.14 8.53
C VAL A 275 -17.17 21.91 7.91
N GLU A 276 -16.46 22.09 6.81
CA GLU A 276 -15.73 21.05 6.07
C GLU A 276 -14.28 21.48 5.87
N MET A 277 -13.32 20.58 6.07
CA MET A 277 -11.89 20.83 5.87
C MET A 277 -11.27 19.66 5.10
N ARG A 278 -10.70 19.91 3.91
CA ARG A 278 -10.33 18.80 3.00
C ARG A 278 -9.19 19.04 2.01
N ASN A 279 -8.55 17.96 1.57
CA ASN A 279 -7.50 17.95 0.54
C ASN A 279 -6.32 18.90 0.85
N LEU A 280 -5.72 18.79 2.05
CA LEU A 280 -4.66 19.69 2.52
C LEU A 280 -3.56 18.91 3.25
N SER A 281 -2.30 19.20 2.95
CA SER A 281 -1.20 18.87 3.88
C SER A 281 -0.96 20.00 4.87
N ILE A 282 -0.84 19.70 6.17
CA ILE A 282 -0.59 20.66 7.24
C ILE A 282 0.76 20.35 7.91
N LEU A 283 1.67 21.32 7.89
CA LEU A 283 3.08 21.19 8.26
C LEU A 283 3.51 22.29 9.24
N ASN A 284 4.42 21.99 10.17
CA ASN A 284 4.98 22.95 11.13
C ASN A 284 3.91 23.76 11.90
N PHE A 285 2.73 23.19 12.15
CA PHE A 285 1.62 23.87 12.82
C PHE A 285 1.98 24.31 14.25
N MET A 286 1.19 25.22 14.83
CA MET A 286 1.52 25.88 16.10
C MET A 286 1.32 24.99 17.34
N ASP A 287 0.20 25.08 18.08
CA ASP A 287 -0.07 24.24 19.26
C ASP A 287 -0.80 22.95 18.81
N ASP A 288 -2.02 23.10 18.30
CA ASP A 288 -2.79 22.07 17.59
C ASP A 288 -2.71 22.26 16.05
N GLY A 289 -2.79 21.16 15.30
CA GLY A 289 -2.99 21.19 13.85
C GLY A 289 -4.40 21.66 13.47
N ILE A 290 -5.42 21.00 14.02
CA ILE A 290 -6.83 21.41 13.94
C ILE A 290 -7.50 21.25 15.31
N SER A 291 -7.86 22.36 15.95
CA SER A 291 -8.46 22.39 17.29
C SER A 291 -9.95 22.73 17.23
N LEU A 292 -10.81 21.80 17.66
CA LEU A 292 -12.25 22.01 17.87
C LEU A 292 -12.49 22.29 19.36
N ASP A 293 -12.09 23.47 19.81
CA ASP A 293 -11.94 23.81 21.23
C ASP A 293 -13.24 23.87 22.05
N THR A 294 -14.35 24.38 21.50
CA THR A 294 -15.61 24.55 22.24
C THR A 294 -16.85 24.56 21.33
N ALA A 295 -17.87 23.78 21.67
CA ALA A 295 -19.25 23.84 21.16
C ALA A 295 -19.38 23.89 19.63
N ASN A 296 -18.61 23.04 18.95
CA ASN A 296 -18.68 22.86 17.50
C ASN A 296 -19.64 21.72 17.13
N CYS A 297 -20.24 21.72 15.92
CA CYS A 297 -21.01 20.56 15.46
C CYS A 297 -21.16 20.42 13.93
N ASN A 298 -21.47 19.21 13.46
CA ASN A 298 -21.56 18.89 12.03
C ASN A 298 -20.26 19.32 11.31
N VAL A 299 -19.11 19.01 11.89
CA VAL A 299 -17.80 19.30 11.30
C VAL A 299 -17.24 18.04 10.68
N TRP A 300 -16.69 18.16 9.48
CA TRP A 300 -16.05 17.08 8.75
C TRP A 300 -14.62 17.47 8.39
N ILE A 301 -13.64 16.67 8.81
CA ILE A 301 -12.23 16.82 8.44
C ILE A 301 -11.84 15.57 7.67
N HIS A 302 -11.42 15.70 6.40
CA HIS A 302 -11.11 14.52 5.60
C HIS A 302 -10.11 14.74 4.46
N ASN A 303 -9.40 13.68 4.07
CA ASN A 303 -8.36 13.75 3.04
C ASN A 303 -7.31 14.83 3.36
N VAL A 304 -6.80 14.79 4.59
CA VAL A 304 -5.82 15.74 5.14
C VAL A 304 -4.58 14.98 5.58
N ASP A 305 -3.40 15.53 5.34
CA ASP A 305 -2.13 15.03 5.86
C ASP A 305 -1.69 15.90 7.02
N LEU A 306 -1.28 15.28 8.12
CA LEU A 306 -0.76 15.97 9.30
C LEU A 306 0.67 15.48 9.58
N TYR A 307 1.62 16.37 9.35
CA TYR A 307 3.03 16.19 9.65
C TYR A 307 3.36 16.81 11.02
N TYR A 308 4.64 16.88 11.39
CA TYR A 308 5.05 17.44 12.69
C TYR A 308 4.61 18.88 12.93
N GLY A 309 4.07 19.12 14.12
CA GLY A 309 3.88 20.46 14.68
C GLY A 309 5.16 21.09 15.23
N LYS A 310 4.98 22.19 15.95
CA LYS A 310 6.00 22.84 16.78
C LYS A 310 6.37 21.95 17.97
N VAL A 311 7.64 22.01 18.39
CA VAL A 311 8.08 21.37 19.63
C VAL A 311 7.49 22.12 20.83
N GLY A 312 6.74 21.41 21.68
CA GLY A 312 6.17 21.96 22.90
C GLY A 312 7.14 22.02 24.09
N GLY A 313 6.61 22.25 25.29
CA GLY A 313 7.39 22.32 26.54
C GLY A 313 7.60 20.97 27.24
N ASP A 314 6.68 20.01 27.06
CA ASP A 314 6.76 18.68 27.67
C ASP A 314 7.50 17.68 26.77
N ALA A 315 8.14 16.68 27.38
CA ALA A 315 8.97 15.70 26.67
C ALA A 315 8.22 14.83 25.66
N ASP A 316 6.89 14.69 25.80
CA ASP A 316 6.01 14.01 24.84
C ASP A 316 5.40 14.96 23.78
N GLN A 317 5.83 16.23 23.73
CA GLN A 317 5.47 17.23 22.72
C GLN A 317 6.57 17.43 21.65
N ALA A 318 7.56 16.52 21.59
CA ALA A 318 8.67 16.60 20.62
C ALA A 318 8.23 16.56 19.15
N LYS A 319 7.02 16.06 18.88
CA LYS A 319 6.40 15.89 17.55
C LYS A 319 5.21 16.87 17.31
N GLY A 320 4.86 17.71 18.30
CA GLY A 320 3.59 18.47 18.41
C GLY A 320 2.78 18.08 19.67
N ASP A 321 1.79 18.89 20.10
CA ASP A 321 0.89 18.51 21.23
C ASP A 321 -0.48 17.95 20.80
N GLY A 322 -1.02 18.36 19.65
CA GLY A 322 -2.24 17.79 19.09
C GLY A 322 -2.31 17.92 17.57
N SER A 323 -2.67 16.85 16.86
CA SER A 323 -2.84 16.91 15.40
C SER A 323 -4.29 17.27 15.02
N ILE A 324 -5.30 16.58 15.59
CA ILE A 324 -6.73 16.97 15.54
C ILE A 324 -7.34 16.80 16.94
N ASP A 325 -7.63 17.90 17.62
CA ASP A 325 -8.05 17.89 19.02
C ASP A 325 -9.51 18.34 19.16
N ILE A 326 -10.38 17.51 19.74
CA ILE A 326 -11.85 17.74 19.78
C ILE A 326 -12.31 17.88 21.24
N LYS A 327 -12.73 19.09 21.63
CA LYS A 327 -12.85 19.52 23.03
C LYS A 327 -14.19 20.25 23.29
N GLY A 328 -14.57 20.39 24.57
CA GLY A 328 -15.51 21.40 25.04
C GLY A 328 -16.94 21.29 24.50
N ASP A 329 -17.57 20.12 24.62
CA ASP A 329 -18.92 19.83 24.10
C ASP A 329 -19.04 20.04 22.57
N SER A 330 -17.98 19.70 21.82
CA SER A 330 -18.10 19.49 20.37
C SER A 330 -18.82 18.15 20.10
N GLN A 331 -19.81 18.15 19.19
CA GLN A 331 -20.75 17.03 18.97
C GLN A 331 -21.07 16.83 17.47
N TYR A 332 -21.34 15.60 17.04
CA TYR A 332 -21.58 15.25 15.63
C TYR A 332 -20.42 15.67 14.72
N ILE A 333 -19.24 15.12 15.00
CA ILE A 333 -18.00 15.41 14.25
C ILE A 333 -17.54 14.13 13.55
N THR A 334 -17.06 14.24 12.31
CA THR A 334 -16.40 13.14 11.57
C THR A 334 -14.96 13.56 11.24
N VAL A 335 -13.99 12.70 11.57
CA VAL A 335 -12.61 12.76 11.08
C VAL A 335 -12.37 11.51 10.24
N SER A 336 -12.08 11.66 8.94
CA SER A 336 -12.03 10.50 8.06
C SER A 336 -11.03 10.60 6.93
N TYR A 337 -10.37 9.52 6.52
CA TYR A 337 -9.35 9.58 5.46
C TYR A 337 -8.23 10.61 5.76
N VAL A 338 -7.88 10.81 7.04
CA VAL A 338 -6.74 11.65 7.46
C VAL A 338 -5.50 10.78 7.64
N HIS A 339 -4.34 11.24 7.15
CA HIS A 339 -3.04 10.59 7.31
C HIS A 339 -2.23 11.35 8.37
N PHE A 340 -1.91 10.69 9.47
CA PHE A 340 -1.10 11.24 10.56
C PHE A 340 0.33 10.70 10.43
N TYR A 341 1.24 11.49 9.86
CA TYR A 341 2.65 11.13 9.69
C TYR A 341 3.41 11.34 11.01
N ASP A 342 3.98 10.26 11.56
CA ASP A 342 4.80 10.24 12.79
C ASP A 342 4.31 11.17 13.92
N SER A 343 2.99 11.26 14.09
CA SER A 343 2.39 12.23 15.00
C SER A 343 2.46 11.74 16.45
N GLY A 344 3.17 12.46 17.32
CA GLY A 344 3.34 12.04 18.73
C GLY A 344 2.02 12.00 19.53
N LYS A 345 1.06 12.83 19.13
CA LYS A 345 -0.25 13.01 19.79
C LYS A 345 -1.31 13.31 18.74
N CYS A 346 -1.92 12.28 18.17
CA CYS A 346 -2.84 12.47 17.04
C CYS A 346 -4.13 13.20 17.44
N SER A 347 -4.81 12.77 18.52
CA SER A 347 -6.11 13.36 18.90
C SER A 347 -6.52 13.13 20.36
N LEU A 348 -6.79 14.22 21.09
CA LEU A 348 -7.60 14.20 22.31
C LEU A 348 -9.08 14.38 21.95
N CYS A 349 -9.95 13.62 22.63
CA CYS A 349 -11.40 13.68 22.42
C CYS A 349 -12.15 13.83 23.77
N GLY A 350 -12.58 15.06 24.06
CA GLY A 350 -13.13 15.50 25.33
C GLY A 350 -12.08 15.97 26.35
N MET A 351 -12.49 16.81 27.30
CA MET A 351 -11.61 17.42 28.30
C MET A 351 -11.94 17.04 29.75
N LYS A 352 -12.94 17.63 30.40
CA LYS A 352 -13.04 17.56 31.88
C LYS A 352 -14.45 17.52 32.45
N SER A 353 -15.42 18.11 31.78
CA SER A 353 -16.75 18.36 32.32
C SER A 353 -17.82 18.50 31.24
N GLU A 354 -17.54 17.97 30.05
CA GLU A 354 -18.53 17.81 29.00
C GLU A 354 -19.75 17.03 29.49
N SER A 355 -20.90 17.40 28.94
CA SER A 355 -22.22 16.87 29.35
C SER A 355 -23.21 16.73 28.19
N GLY A 356 -22.84 17.18 26.99
CA GLY A 356 -23.62 16.98 25.77
C GLY A 356 -23.58 15.54 25.25
N PRO A 357 -24.52 15.17 24.35
CA PRO A 357 -24.47 13.93 23.56
C PRO A 357 -23.37 14.03 22.49
N ASN A 358 -22.12 13.98 22.95
CA ASN A 358 -20.94 14.30 22.16
C ASN A 358 -20.49 13.09 21.33
N TYR A 359 -21.18 12.89 20.21
CA TYR A 359 -20.95 11.78 19.29
C TYR A 359 -19.92 12.12 18.21
N ILE A 360 -18.84 11.34 18.12
CA ILE A 360 -17.70 11.58 17.23
C ILE A 360 -17.40 10.31 16.42
N THR A 361 -17.05 10.45 15.15
CA THR A 361 -16.60 9.33 14.29
C THR A 361 -15.16 9.53 13.82
N TYR A 362 -14.37 8.47 13.87
CA TYR A 362 -13.10 8.33 13.17
C TYR A 362 -13.19 7.17 12.17
N HIS A 363 -13.00 7.39 10.87
CA HIS A 363 -12.98 6.29 9.90
C HIS A 363 -12.02 6.41 8.72
N HIS A 364 -11.48 5.28 8.25
CA HIS A 364 -10.52 5.24 7.13
C HIS A 364 -9.27 6.12 7.30
N ASN A 365 -8.94 6.53 8.53
CA ASN A 365 -7.72 7.28 8.82
C ASN A 365 -6.49 6.35 8.84
N TRP A 366 -5.31 6.89 8.52
CA TRP A 366 -4.01 6.22 8.65
C TRP A 366 -3.24 6.86 9.81
N PHE A 367 -3.04 6.10 10.88
CA PHE A 367 -2.17 6.47 11.99
C PHE A 367 -0.79 5.86 11.72
N ASP A 368 0.07 6.60 11.03
CA ASP A 368 1.27 6.10 10.36
C ASP A 368 2.53 6.39 11.18
N HIS A 369 3.02 5.34 11.87
CA HIS A 369 4.15 5.32 12.80
C HIS A 369 4.01 6.29 14.00
N SER A 370 2.85 6.94 14.10
CA SER A 370 2.47 7.86 15.16
C SER A 370 2.44 7.22 16.55
N ASP A 371 2.92 7.94 17.57
CA ASP A 371 3.12 7.39 18.92
C ASP A 371 1.80 6.99 19.60
N SER A 372 0.86 7.95 19.71
CA SER A 372 -0.20 7.91 20.73
C SER A 372 -1.41 8.80 20.47
N ARG A 373 -2.46 8.58 21.28
CA ARG A 373 -3.75 9.30 21.25
C ARG A 373 -4.48 9.10 19.91
N HIS A 374 -4.91 7.87 19.60
CA HIS A 374 -5.52 7.52 18.30
C HIS A 374 -6.98 7.03 18.34
N ALA A 375 -7.96 7.74 18.90
CA ALA A 375 -7.89 8.95 19.71
C ALA A 375 -7.71 8.58 21.20
N ARG A 376 -7.35 9.55 22.05
CA ARG A 376 -7.52 9.45 23.50
C ARG A 376 -8.86 10.08 23.88
N VAL A 377 -9.87 9.24 24.09
CA VAL A 377 -11.23 9.64 24.44
C VAL A 377 -11.38 9.76 25.96
N ARG A 378 -12.01 10.84 26.42
CA ARG A 378 -12.15 11.20 27.84
C ARG A 378 -13.61 11.27 28.27
N THR A 379 -14.38 12.20 27.72
CA THR A 379 -15.75 12.52 28.17
C THR A 379 -16.82 12.38 27.07
N MET A 380 -16.47 11.75 25.95
CA MET A 380 -17.29 11.65 24.74
C MET A 380 -17.59 10.19 24.36
N SER A 381 -18.55 9.99 23.46
CA SER A 381 -18.94 8.67 22.95
C SER A 381 -18.56 8.56 21.46
N VAL A 382 -17.69 7.62 21.12
CA VAL A 382 -16.90 7.69 19.88
C VAL A 382 -16.94 6.39 19.10
N HIS A 383 -17.28 6.47 17.81
CA HIS A 383 -17.21 5.35 16.87
C HIS A 383 -15.92 5.43 16.06
N MET A 384 -15.05 4.44 16.22
CA MET A 384 -13.79 4.31 15.49
C MET A 384 -13.90 3.09 14.58
N TYR A 385 -14.06 3.28 13.27
CA TYR A 385 -14.24 2.16 12.35
C TYR A 385 -13.35 2.20 11.12
N ASN A 386 -12.91 1.04 10.65
CA ASN A 386 -12.06 0.91 9.46
C ASN A 386 -10.85 1.87 9.40
N ASN A 387 -10.26 2.26 10.54
CA ASN A 387 -8.99 2.99 10.57
C ASN A 387 -7.81 1.99 10.51
N TYR A 388 -6.70 2.46 9.96
CA TYR A 388 -5.44 1.73 9.87
C TYR A 388 -4.44 2.28 10.88
N TYR A 389 -3.99 1.41 11.77
CA TYR A 389 -3.01 1.69 12.82
C TYR A 389 -1.72 0.97 12.44
N ASP A 390 -0.69 1.72 12.09
CA ASP A 390 0.50 1.23 11.41
C ASP A 390 1.75 1.61 12.21
N GLY A 391 2.48 0.64 12.77
CA GLY A 391 3.75 0.89 13.47
C GLY A 391 3.67 1.78 14.72
N ASN A 392 2.53 1.82 15.42
CA ASN A 392 2.34 2.81 16.50
C ASN A 392 3.06 2.44 17.81
N ALA A 393 4.11 3.21 18.14
CA ALA A 393 5.07 2.90 19.19
C ALA A 393 4.56 2.91 20.65
N LYS A 394 3.41 3.53 20.97
CA LYS A 394 2.85 3.55 22.35
C LYS A 394 1.49 2.87 22.47
N TYR A 395 0.43 3.43 21.89
CA TYR A 395 -0.92 2.83 21.93
C TYR A 395 -1.85 3.40 20.85
N GLY A 396 -2.85 2.62 20.44
CA GLY A 396 -3.91 3.01 19.51
C GLY A 396 -5.03 3.79 20.22
N VAL A 397 -6.18 3.14 20.39
CA VAL A 397 -7.38 3.73 21.01
C VAL A 397 -7.21 3.79 22.53
N GLY A 398 -7.28 4.98 23.12
CA GLY A 398 -7.20 5.18 24.56
C GLY A 398 -8.53 5.64 25.15
N SER A 399 -9.01 5.01 26.22
CA SER A 399 -10.28 5.38 26.89
C SER A 399 -10.09 5.74 28.36
N THR A 400 -10.45 6.97 28.71
CA THR A 400 -10.40 7.53 30.08
C THR A 400 -11.73 8.23 30.43
N MET A 401 -11.79 8.85 31.61
CA MET A 401 -12.79 9.76 32.18
C MET A 401 -14.29 9.36 32.10
N GLY A 402 -14.59 8.13 31.73
CA GLY A 402 -15.96 7.61 31.62
C GLY A 402 -16.49 7.51 30.19
N SER A 403 -15.65 7.77 29.17
CA SER A 403 -15.98 7.60 27.76
C SER A 403 -16.50 6.21 27.39
N SER A 404 -17.28 6.15 26.30
CA SER A 404 -17.74 4.92 25.66
C SER A 404 -17.23 4.89 24.21
N VAL A 405 -16.37 3.93 23.86
CA VAL A 405 -15.76 3.87 22.52
C VAL A 405 -16.17 2.58 21.81
N TYR A 406 -16.76 2.69 20.62
CA TYR A 406 -17.01 1.54 19.75
C TYR A 406 -15.90 1.43 18.70
N VAL A 407 -15.15 0.33 18.72
CA VAL A 407 -13.99 0.09 17.86
C VAL A 407 -14.32 -1.08 16.93
N GLU A 408 -14.64 -0.78 15.67
CA GLU A 408 -15.26 -1.68 14.70
C GLU A 408 -14.42 -1.86 13.42
N ASN A 409 -14.08 -3.10 13.06
CA ASN A 409 -13.42 -3.43 11.79
C ASN A 409 -12.14 -2.61 11.47
N ASN A 410 -11.39 -2.14 12.48
CA ASN A 410 -10.10 -1.47 12.29
C ASN A 410 -8.98 -2.50 12.07
N TYR A 411 -7.88 -2.08 11.46
CA TYR A 411 -6.68 -2.92 11.28
C TYR A 411 -5.50 -2.35 12.06
N PHE A 412 -4.84 -3.17 12.87
CA PHE A 412 -3.67 -2.81 13.65
C PHE A 412 -2.45 -3.66 13.23
N ARG A 413 -1.46 -3.07 12.53
CA ARG A 413 -0.12 -3.65 12.32
C ARG A 413 0.84 -3.05 13.36
N ASN A 414 1.44 -3.90 14.19
CA ASN A 414 2.52 -3.60 15.12
C ASN A 414 2.23 -2.44 16.12
N CYS A 415 0.96 -2.00 16.21
CA CYS A 415 0.47 -1.07 17.22
C CYS A 415 0.62 -1.69 18.61
N LYS A 416 1.52 -1.15 19.43
CA LYS A 416 2.02 -1.78 20.67
C LYS A 416 0.90 -2.21 21.63
N TYR A 417 -0.03 -1.30 21.93
CA TYR A 417 -1.28 -1.58 22.64
C TYR A 417 -2.46 -1.05 21.81
N PRO A 418 -3.17 -1.90 21.03
CA PRO A 418 -4.23 -1.46 20.12
C PRO A 418 -5.37 -0.70 20.80
N MET A 419 -5.68 -1.09 22.04
CA MET A 419 -6.73 -0.52 22.87
C MET A 419 -6.23 -0.48 24.32
N LEU A 420 -6.46 0.64 25.03
CA LEU A 420 -6.16 0.78 26.46
C LEU A 420 -7.31 1.45 27.21
N SER A 421 -7.58 0.96 28.42
CA SER A 421 -8.48 1.61 29.38
C SER A 421 -7.72 2.06 30.62
N SER A 422 -7.85 3.33 31.01
CA SER A 422 -7.08 3.97 32.09
C SER A 422 -7.13 3.20 33.41
N ASN A 423 -5.97 2.97 34.04
CA ASN A 423 -5.80 2.31 35.34
C ASN A 423 -6.38 0.87 35.41
N GLN A 424 -6.51 0.16 34.28
CA GLN A 424 -6.90 -1.25 34.23
C GLN A 424 -6.33 -1.94 32.98
N GLY A 425 -6.64 -3.22 32.78
CA GLY A 425 -6.15 -4.00 31.64
C GLY A 425 -4.63 -4.00 31.56
N SER A 426 -4.09 -3.73 30.37
CA SER A 426 -2.65 -3.68 30.11
C SER A 426 -1.96 -2.48 30.78
N ASP A 427 -2.66 -1.35 30.96
CA ASP A 427 -2.13 -0.13 31.63
C ASP A 427 -1.79 -0.41 33.10
N ALA A 428 -2.55 -1.29 33.76
CA ALA A 428 -2.31 -1.71 35.14
C ALA A 428 -1.24 -2.81 35.31
N LEU A 429 -0.66 -3.33 34.22
CA LEU A 429 0.35 -4.40 34.23
C LEU A 429 1.75 -3.95 33.78
N GLY A 430 1.84 -2.85 33.02
CA GLY A 430 3.11 -2.26 32.58
C GLY A 430 3.67 -1.21 33.56
N GLU A 431 4.71 -0.48 33.13
CA GLU A 431 5.33 0.62 33.90
C GLU A 431 4.48 1.94 33.90
N GLY A 432 3.18 1.85 33.61
CA GLY A 432 2.17 2.88 33.93
C GLY A 432 2.34 4.26 33.29
N THR A 433 2.31 4.35 31.95
CA THR A 433 2.49 5.63 31.22
C THR A 433 1.32 6.05 30.31
N PHE A 434 0.14 5.39 30.34
CA PHE A 434 -1.01 5.90 29.59
C PHE A 434 -1.72 7.03 30.33
N SER A 435 -2.29 6.75 31.52
CA SER A 435 -3.13 7.74 32.20
C SER A 435 -3.54 7.35 33.63
N GLY A 436 -3.30 8.28 34.57
CA GLY A 436 -3.82 8.20 35.95
C GLY A 436 -5.30 8.59 36.12
N GLU A 437 -6.04 8.85 35.04
CA GLU A 437 -7.47 9.18 35.08
C GLU A 437 -8.36 7.95 35.35
N LYS A 438 -9.65 8.17 35.60
CA LYS A 438 -10.63 7.06 35.61
C LYS A 438 -10.71 6.41 34.24
N GLY A 439 -11.00 5.10 34.18
CA GLY A 439 -11.20 4.37 32.92
C GLY A 439 -12.57 4.69 32.29
N GLY A 440 -12.57 4.91 30.98
CA GLY A 440 -13.75 4.70 30.13
C GLY A 440 -13.77 3.24 29.65
N ILE A 441 -14.73 2.87 28.80
CA ILE A 441 -14.91 1.48 28.36
C ILE A 441 -15.03 1.36 26.84
N ILE A 442 -14.25 0.43 26.30
CA ILE A 442 -14.15 0.15 24.87
C ILE A 442 -14.97 -1.11 24.54
N LYS A 443 -15.87 -1.02 23.55
CA LYS A 443 -16.50 -2.16 22.87
C LYS A 443 -15.72 -2.44 21.59
N ALA A 444 -15.18 -3.64 21.43
CA ALA A 444 -14.46 -4.09 20.24
C ALA A 444 -15.32 -5.06 19.42
N TYR A 445 -15.33 -4.92 18.09
CA TYR A 445 -15.95 -5.86 17.16
C TYR A 445 -15.18 -5.92 15.82
N GLY A 446 -14.99 -7.12 15.28
CA GLY A 446 -14.49 -7.33 13.90
C GLY A 446 -13.10 -6.79 13.53
N ASN A 447 -12.33 -6.25 14.48
CA ASN A 447 -10.99 -5.70 14.23
C ASN A 447 -9.95 -6.78 13.95
N GLU A 448 -8.98 -6.47 13.09
CA GLU A 448 -7.81 -7.30 12.80
C GLU A 448 -6.59 -6.73 13.54
N ILE A 449 -5.83 -7.58 14.23
CA ILE A 449 -4.71 -7.16 15.09
C ILE A 449 -3.53 -8.09 14.88
N VAL A 450 -2.41 -7.54 14.41
CA VAL A 450 -1.17 -8.24 14.09
C VAL A 450 0.00 -7.58 14.80
N GLY A 451 0.83 -8.36 15.51
CA GLY A 451 2.08 -7.87 16.12
C GLY A 451 1.94 -6.96 17.35
N ALA A 452 0.73 -6.83 17.93
CA ALA A 452 0.53 -6.13 19.20
C ALA A 452 1.31 -6.78 20.36
N THR A 453 1.73 -5.96 21.34
CA THR A 453 2.42 -6.42 22.56
C THR A 453 1.44 -6.92 23.63
N GLY A 454 0.28 -6.28 23.76
CA GLY A 454 -0.75 -6.68 24.74
C GLY A 454 -2.13 -6.11 24.41
N ILE A 455 -3.17 -6.82 24.82
CA ILE A 455 -4.57 -6.38 24.87
C ILE A 455 -5.39 -7.42 25.65
N ILE A 456 -6.08 -6.98 26.71
CA ILE A 456 -6.87 -7.87 27.57
C ILE A 456 -8.37 -7.64 27.35
N TYR A 457 -9.10 -8.68 26.95
CA TYR A 457 -10.55 -8.63 26.83
C TYR A 457 -11.26 -9.05 28.13
N ALA A 458 -12.40 -8.42 28.43
CA ALA A 458 -13.19 -8.70 29.61
C ALA A 458 -13.82 -10.10 29.62
N ASN A 459 -14.07 -10.67 28.43
CA ASN A 459 -15.01 -11.77 28.22
C ASN A 459 -14.53 -12.84 27.20
N ALA A 460 -13.33 -12.68 26.65
CA ALA A 460 -12.72 -13.60 25.69
C ALA A 460 -11.21 -13.71 25.91
N ALA A 461 -10.58 -14.79 25.45
CA ALA A 461 -9.13 -14.77 25.27
C ALA A 461 -8.78 -13.77 24.15
N SER A 462 -7.68 -13.06 24.29
CA SER A 462 -7.27 -12.03 23.33
C SER A 462 -6.48 -12.60 22.15
N VAL A 463 -6.28 -11.74 21.14
CA VAL A 463 -5.40 -12.00 19.98
C VAL A 463 -3.93 -12.22 20.37
N THR A 464 -3.49 -11.63 21.49
CA THR A 464 -2.16 -11.85 22.10
C THR A 464 -2.10 -13.14 22.94
N GLY A 465 -3.23 -13.84 23.12
CA GLY A 465 -3.34 -15.05 23.93
C GLY A 465 -3.55 -14.81 25.42
N GLU A 466 -3.80 -13.57 25.83
CA GLU A 466 -4.04 -13.20 27.22
C GLU A 466 -5.47 -13.63 27.64
N ALA A 467 -5.63 -14.04 28.90
CA ALA A 467 -6.86 -14.65 29.37
C ALA A 467 -7.98 -13.62 29.62
N ALA A 468 -9.23 -14.05 29.40
CA ALA A 468 -10.42 -13.26 29.68
C ALA A 468 -10.46 -12.78 31.14
N ASN A 469 -10.61 -11.47 31.37
CA ASN A 469 -10.54 -10.90 32.70
C ASN A 469 -11.67 -9.89 32.96
N ALA A 470 -12.81 -10.39 33.44
CA ALA A 470 -13.97 -9.58 33.78
C ALA A 470 -13.76 -8.63 34.98
N ALA A 471 -12.61 -8.71 35.68
CA ALA A 471 -12.27 -7.84 36.79
C ALA A 471 -11.34 -6.67 36.41
N THR A 472 -10.53 -6.79 35.34
CA THR A 472 -9.66 -5.72 34.83
C THR A 472 -9.27 -5.99 33.37
N PHE A 473 -9.57 -5.07 32.47
CA PHE A 473 -9.51 -5.29 31.02
C PHE A 473 -9.33 -3.98 30.24
N ASP A 474 -8.84 -4.08 29.00
CA ASP A 474 -8.74 -2.95 28.07
C ASP A 474 -10.04 -2.73 27.28
N ALA A 475 -10.69 -3.81 26.84
CA ALA A 475 -11.93 -3.76 26.06
C ALA A 475 -12.89 -4.94 26.34
N TYR A 476 -14.16 -4.77 25.95
CA TYR A 476 -15.16 -5.83 25.85
C TYR A 476 -15.27 -6.29 24.40
N LEU A 477 -15.11 -7.59 24.13
CA LEU A 477 -15.21 -8.14 22.77
C LEU A 477 -16.65 -8.58 22.49
N ALA A 478 -17.36 -7.85 21.63
CA ALA A 478 -18.70 -8.21 21.21
C ALA A 478 -18.68 -9.34 20.17
N ALA A 479 -19.66 -10.25 20.19
CA ALA A 479 -19.84 -11.28 19.19
C ALA A 479 -20.64 -10.80 17.95
N SER A 480 -21.29 -9.63 18.04
CA SER A 480 -21.93 -8.97 16.88
C SER A 480 -21.98 -7.45 17.04
N ALA A 481 -22.03 -6.70 15.93
CA ALA A 481 -22.14 -5.24 15.95
C ALA A 481 -23.35 -4.75 16.77
N GLY A 482 -24.51 -5.42 16.66
CA GLY A 482 -25.73 -5.06 17.39
C GLY A 482 -25.77 -5.48 18.87
N GLU A 483 -24.71 -6.10 19.40
CA GLU A 483 -24.66 -6.57 20.78
C GLU A 483 -24.53 -5.42 21.77
N LYS A 484 -25.28 -5.49 22.88
CA LYS A 484 -25.17 -4.52 23.98
C LYS A 484 -24.22 -5.02 25.06
N VAL A 485 -23.22 -4.21 25.40
CA VAL A 485 -22.30 -4.48 26.51
C VAL A 485 -23.12 -4.51 27.82
N PRO A 486 -23.15 -5.64 28.55
CA PRO A 486 -23.93 -5.74 29.78
C PRO A 486 -23.40 -4.82 30.87
N SER A 487 -24.29 -4.16 31.62
CA SER A 487 -23.94 -3.21 32.70
C SER A 487 -23.27 -3.85 33.94
N SER A 488 -23.03 -5.17 33.91
CA SER A 488 -22.13 -5.88 34.82
C SER A 488 -20.65 -5.62 34.53
N TYR A 489 -20.29 -5.37 33.27
CA TYR A 489 -18.93 -5.00 32.89
C TYR A 489 -18.70 -3.53 33.21
N LYS A 490 -17.73 -3.28 34.08
CA LYS A 490 -17.42 -1.94 34.62
C LYS A 490 -15.93 -1.74 34.76
N THR A 491 -15.51 -0.49 34.63
CA THR A 491 -14.10 -0.12 34.82
C THR A 491 -13.71 -0.13 36.30
N VAL A 492 -12.54 -0.66 36.64
CA VAL A 492 -12.01 -0.69 38.02
C VAL A 492 -11.88 0.73 38.56
N ALA A 493 -11.14 1.56 37.83
CA ALA A 493 -10.93 2.96 38.16
C ALA A 493 -12.12 3.81 37.70
N GLY A 494 -13.25 3.73 38.41
CA GLY A 494 -14.37 4.65 38.23
C GLY A 494 -15.76 4.02 38.28
N GLY A 495 -15.88 2.72 37.98
CA GLY A 495 -17.16 2.02 37.92
C GLY A 495 -17.97 2.31 36.65
N THR A 496 -17.33 2.82 35.59
CA THR A 496 -17.99 3.25 34.33
C THR A 496 -18.64 2.06 33.63
N THR A 497 -19.89 2.22 33.20
CA THR A 497 -20.60 1.31 32.27
C THR A 497 -20.65 1.91 30.87
N TYR A 498 -20.61 1.06 29.85
CA TYR A 498 -20.76 1.48 28.45
C TYR A 498 -22.19 1.97 28.19
N ASP A 499 -22.34 3.13 27.54
CA ASP A 499 -23.65 3.76 27.31
C ASP A 499 -24.50 3.06 26.23
N ASN A 500 -23.86 2.22 25.40
CA ASN A 500 -24.47 1.54 24.26
C ASN A 500 -25.01 2.49 23.17
N PHE A 501 -24.35 3.64 22.97
CA PHE A 501 -24.71 4.65 21.97
C PHE A 501 -24.88 4.04 20.56
N ASP A 502 -23.97 3.16 20.15
CA ASP A 502 -23.95 2.48 18.86
C ASP A 502 -25.17 1.60 18.56
N THR A 503 -25.91 1.19 19.60
CA THR A 503 -27.16 0.41 19.49
C THR A 503 -28.42 1.25 19.73
N THR A 504 -28.27 2.57 19.90
CA THR A 504 -29.35 3.51 20.28
C THR A 504 -29.30 4.84 19.54
N LYS A 505 -28.31 5.04 18.66
CA LYS A 505 -28.07 6.26 17.88
C LYS A 505 -27.83 5.97 16.42
N ASP A 506 -28.23 6.92 15.58
CA ASP A 506 -27.83 6.93 14.18
C ASP A 506 -26.35 7.34 14.07
N LEU A 507 -25.49 6.36 13.79
CA LEU A 507 -24.05 6.53 13.58
C LEU A 507 -23.71 7.36 12.31
N GLY A 508 -24.67 7.59 11.42
CA GLY A 508 -24.46 8.26 10.13
C GLY A 508 -23.63 7.45 9.12
N VAL A 509 -23.35 6.17 9.39
CA VAL A 509 -22.60 5.28 8.49
C VAL A 509 -23.48 4.89 7.29
N LYS A 510 -23.04 5.22 6.06
CA LYS A 510 -23.80 4.88 4.85
C LYS A 510 -23.55 3.43 4.43
N ALA A 511 -24.54 2.85 3.73
CA ALA A 511 -24.48 1.45 3.31
C ALA A 511 -23.37 1.24 2.27
N GLY A 512 -22.42 0.35 2.60
CA GLY A 512 -21.23 0.08 1.79
C GLY A 512 -19.95 0.79 2.26
N SER A 513 -20.03 1.74 3.19
CA SER A 513 -18.85 2.41 3.76
C SER A 513 -18.13 1.58 4.82
N LEU A 514 -18.82 0.66 5.51
CA LEU A 514 -18.18 -0.35 6.37
C LEU A 514 -17.58 -1.49 5.52
N VAL A 515 -16.27 -1.66 5.57
CA VAL A 515 -15.52 -2.80 4.99
C VAL A 515 -15.05 -3.77 6.08
N ALA A 516 -14.51 -4.95 5.71
CA ALA A 516 -13.88 -5.85 6.68
C ALA A 516 -12.48 -5.34 7.06
N ALA A 517 -12.01 -5.61 8.28
CA ALA A 517 -10.76 -5.06 8.80
C ALA A 517 -9.55 -5.29 7.89
N LYS A 518 -9.37 -6.49 7.35
CA LYS A 518 -8.30 -6.82 6.39
C LYS A 518 -8.27 -5.92 5.14
N ASP A 519 -9.44 -5.48 4.66
CA ASP A 519 -9.58 -4.67 3.45
C ASP A 519 -9.22 -3.19 3.70
N VAL A 520 -9.24 -2.76 4.96
CA VAL A 520 -8.89 -1.38 5.39
C VAL A 520 -7.52 -0.98 4.87
N THR A 521 -6.53 -1.87 5.03
CA THR A 521 -5.13 -1.57 4.68
C THR A 521 -4.98 -1.16 3.21
N ALA A 522 -5.70 -1.84 2.31
CA ALA A 522 -5.73 -1.59 0.88
C ALA A 522 -6.51 -0.34 0.50
N LEU A 523 -7.64 -0.08 1.18
CA LEU A 523 -8.48 1.09 0.94
C LEU A 523 -7.76 2.37 1.38
N VAL A 524 -7.22 2.36 2.60
CA VAL A 524 -6.61 3.52 3.28
C VAL A 524 -5.33 3.97 2.58
N THR A 525 -4.49 3.07 2.05
CA THR A 525 -3.27 3.47 1.32
C THR A 525 -3.46 3.47 -0.22
N SER A 526 -4.69 3.67 -0.69
CA SER A 526 -4.98 3.84 -2.13
C SER A 526 -4.86 5.30 -2.57
N SER A 527 -4.81 5.58 -3.88
CA SER A 527 -4.77 6.96 -4.42
C SER A 527 -6.07 7.77 -4.26
N LYS A 528 -7.09 7.19 -3.62
CA LYS A 528 -8.29 7.86 -3.10
C LYS A 528 -8.54 7.51 -1.62
N GLY A 529 -7.49 7.08 -0.93
CA GLY A 529 -7.48 6.65 0.47
C GLY A 529 -7.30 7.83 1.43
N ALA A 530 -6.55 7.61 2.51
CA ALA A 530 -6.20 8.66 3.45
C ALA A 530 -5.20 9.66 2.85
N GLY A 531 -5.18 10.86 3.43
CA GLY A 531 -4.36 11.96 2.95
C GLY A 531 -4.98 12.75 1.80
N SER A 532 -4.28 13.77 1.35
CA SER A 532 -4.65 14.59 0.19
C SER A 532 -4.42 13.88 -1.15
N LEU A 533 -4.93 14.45 -2.24
CA LEU A 533 -4.61 14.04 -3.60
C LEU A 533 -3.09 14.03 -3.79
N GLY A 534 -2.55 12.92 -4.30
CA GLY A 534 -1.11 12.69 -4.43
C GLY A 534 -0.48 11.92 -3.27
N GLY A 535 -1.14 11.86 -2.12
CA GLY A 535 -0.61 11.21 -0.90
C GLY A 535 0.25 12.16 -0.05
N GLY A 536 -0.08 13.45 -0.04
CA GLY A 536 0.65 14.47 0.71
C GLY A 536 1.81 15.12 -0.04
N VAL A 537 2.19 16.32 0.39
CA VAL A 537 3.22 17.14 -0.29
C VAL A 537 4.67 16.71 0.00
N ILE A 538 4.87 15.70 0.85
CA ILE A 538 6.17 15.05 1.09
C ILE A 538 5.97 13.55 0.90
N ASP A 539 6.60 12.99 -0.14
CA ASP A 539 6.69 11.54 -0.33
C ASP A 539 7.62 10.93 0.73
N TRP A 540 7.04 10.57 1.88
CA TRP A 540 7.72 9.88 2.96
C TRP A 540 7.19 8.46 3.12
N LYS A 541 8.09 7.52 3.43
CA LYS A 541 7.77 6.10 3.67
C LYS A 541 8.60 5.57 4.82
N PHE A 542 7.93 5.06 5.85
CA PHE A 542 8.55 4.37 7.00
C PHE A 542 8.87 2.91 6.67
N SER A 543 9.66 2.27 7.54
CA SER A 543 10.11 0.88 7.45
C SER A 543 9.67 0.05 8.66
N ASP A 544 9.71 -1.29 8.56
CA ASP A 544 9.46 -2.19 9.70
C ASP A 544 10.43 -1.94 10.88
N GLU A 545 11.60 -1.32 10.63
CA GLU A 545 12.51 -0.87 11.69
C GLU A 545 11.96 0.31 12.51
N ASP A 546 11.02 1.11 11.97
CA ASP A 546 10.46 2.31 12.62
C ASP A 546 9.25 2.01 13.53
N ASP A 547 8.69 0.80 13.46
CA ASP A 547 7.49 0.31 14.20
C ASP A 547 7.46 0.56 15.71
N THR A 548 8.62 0.84 16.31
CA THR A 548 8.78 1.07 17.75
C THR A 548 9.43 2.42 18.08
N ALA A 549 9.69 3.25 17.07
CA ALA A 549 10.31 4.55 17.21
C ALA A 549 9.30 5.59 17.72
N TYR A 550 9.52 6.07 18.94
CA TYR A 550 8.82 7.26 19.48
C TYR A 550 9.75 8.48 19.62
N VAL A 551 10.96 8.38 19.06
CA VAL A 551 11.84 9.52 18.83
C VAL A 551 11.39 10.27 17.57
N VAL A 552 11.77 11.54 17.43
CA VAL A 552 11.55 12.31 16.20
C VAL A 552 12.46 11.75 15.11
N ASP A 553 11.89 11.36 13.96
CA ASP A 553 12.67 11.12 12.76
C ASP A 553 13.29 12.44 12.29
N LYS A 554 14.62 12.45 12.14
CA LYS A 554 15.38 13.67 11.86
C LYS A 554 15.29 14.10 10.40
N ASP A 555 15.15 13.15 9.50
CA ASP A 555 15.20 13.38 8.06
C ASP A 555 13.79 13.73 7.55
N LEU A 556 12.74 13.12 8.11
CA LEU A 556 11.36 13.61 8.00
C LEU A 556 11.23 15.00 8.65
N LYS A 557 11.80 15.24 9.85
CA LYS A 557 11.69 16.58 10.46
C LYS A 557 12.43 17.63 9.65
N ALA A 558 13.57 17.28 9.05
CA ALA A 558 14.26 18.13 8.10
C ALA A 558 13.42 18.37 6.83
N ALA A 559 12.76 17.36 6.26
CA ALA A 559 11.88 17.52 5.11
C ALA A 559 10.69 18.43 5.44
N VAL A 560 9.99 18.18 6.56
CA VAL A 560 8.84 18.98 7.02
C VAL A 560 9.22 20.43 7.30
N THR A 561 10.34 20.68 7.99
CA THR A 561 10.77 22.04 8.35
C THR A 561 11.42 22.81 7.18
N ASN A 562 11.94 22.13 6.15
CA ASN A 562 12.47 22.78 4.94
C ASN A 562 11.51 22.73 3.73
N TYR A 563 10.30 22.16 3.88
CA TYR A 563 9.31 22.10 2.80
C TYR A 563 8.91 23.51 2.34
N LYS A 564 8.93 23.71 1.02
CA LYS A 564 8.46 24.92 0.32
C LYS A 564 7.84 24.51 -1.00
N ASN A 565 6.69 25.05 -1.38
CA ASN A 565 6.18 24.83 -2.74
C ASN A 565 6.98 25.70 -3.73
N THR A 566 8.06 25.13 -4.29
CA THR A 566 8.89 25.83 -5.28
C THR A 566 8.52 25.51 -6.73
N GLU A 567 7.61 24.55 -6.97
CA GLU A 567 7.27 24.09 -8.32
C GLU A 567 6.18 24.94 -8.98
N LEU A 568 5.26 25.51 -8.21
CA LEU A 568 4.24 26.43 -8.70
C LEU A 568 4.87 27.78 -9.12
N VAL A 569 4.68 28.17 -10.38
CA VAL A 569 5.27 29.38 -10.98
C VAL A 569 4.22 30.48 -11.18
N ALA A 570 2.98 30.13 -11.55
CA ALA A 570 1.92 31.11 -11.77
C ALA A 570 0.51 30.51 -11.64
N VAL A 571 -0.46 31.37 -11.29
CA VAL A 571 -1.87 31.04 -11.13
C VAL A 571 -2.72 32.00 -11.98
N GLY A 572 -3.69 31.49 -12.73
CA GLY A 572 -4.57 32.29 -13.59
C GLY A 572 -4.35 32.03 -15.08
N GLY A 573 -5.09 31.10 -15.68
CA GLY A 573 -4.83 30.55 -17.03
C GLY A 573 -4.56 31.57 -18.14
N THR A 574 -5.31 32.67 -18.23
CA THR A 574 -5.07 33.76 -19.21
C THR A 574 -4.56 35.06 -18.60
N ASN A 575 -4.59 35.17 -17.27
CA ASN A 575 -4.28 36.38 -16.50
C ASN A 575 -3.27 35.98 -15.41
N ALA A 576 -2.15 35.38 -15.82
CA ALA A 576 -1.28 34.63 -14.93
C ALA A 576 -0.54 35.56 -13.95
N ASN A 577 -0.98 35.55 -12.70
CA ASN A 577 -0.22 36.12 -11.60
C ASN A 577 0.96 35.20 -11.32
N ILE A 578 2.18 35.71 -11.50
CA ILE A 578 3.40 35.00 -11.08
C ILE A 578 3.32 34.83 -9.56
N VAL A 579 3.48 33.60 -9.08
CA VAL A 579 3.60 33.32 -7.66
C VAL A 579 5.07 33.54 -7.29
N THR A 580 5.30 34.31 -6.24
CA THR A 580 6.64 34.54 -5.69
C THR A 580 7.12 33.23 -5.05
N PRO A 581 8.23 32.62 -5.52
CA PRO A 581 8.78 31.46 -4.84
C PRO A 581 9.14 31.84 -3.40
N GLU A 582 8.76 31.00 -2.43
CA GLU A 582 9.05 31.25 -1.02
C GLU A 582 10.54 31.56 -0.83
N PRO A 583 10.90 32.67 -0.16
CA PRO A 583 12.26 33.19 -0.17
C PRO A 583 13.26 32.16 0.37
N SER A 584 14.41 32.07 -0.29
CA SER A 584 15.50 31.25 0.21
C SER A 584 16.01 31.81 1.54
N THR A 585 16.02 30.96 2.55
CA THR A 585 16.59 31.24 3.86
C THR A 585 18.08 30.91 3.85
N ASP A 586 18.81 31.49 2.89
CA ASP A 586 20.27 31.47 2.80
C ASP A 586 20.91 32.40 3.86
N GLU A 587 20.51 32.26 5.12
CA GLU A 587 21.27 32.75 6.26
C GLU A 587 22.00 31.58 6.93
N THR A 588 23.33 31.65 6.92
CA THR A 588 24.19 30.63 7.53
C THR A 588 23.93 30.51 9.03
N THR A 589 23.23 29.46 9.44
CA THR A 589 23.21 29.00 10.83
C THR A 589 24.61 28.58 11.24
N LYS A 590 25.30 29.46 11.98
CA LYS A 590 26.59 29.13 12.60
C LYS A 590 26.41 28.01 13.62
N ALA A 591 26.75 26.79 13.21
CA ALA A 591 27.06 25.73 14.16
C ALA A 591 28.13 26.24 15.15
N THR A 592 27.78 26.25 16.44
CA THR A 592 28.70 26.62 17.51
C THR A 592 29.13 25.36 18.23
N GLU A 593 30.04 24.61 17.61
CA GLU A 593 30.72 23.50 18.27
C GLU A 593 31.75 24.04 19.27
N GLU A 594 31.53 23.81 20.57
CA GLU A 594 32.54 24.06 21.59
C GLU A 594 33.64 22.99 21.56
N GLN A 595 34.67 23.18 20.73
CA GLN A 595 35.87 22.35 20.81
C GLN A 595 36.72 22.70 22.04
N THR A 596 36.99 21.68 22.85
CA THR A 596 37.79 21.77 24.08
C THR A 596 39.22 22.23 23.84
N LYS A 597 39.68 23.25 24.59
CA LYS A 597 41.12 23.42 24.88
C LYS A 597 41.40 24.13 26.20
N THR A 598 42.30 23.52 26.98
CA THR A 598 43.05 24.12 28.10
C THR A 598 43.90 25.31 27.60
N THR A 599 44.34 26.27 28.43
CA THR A 599 44.75 26.18 29.85
C THR A 599 44.72 27.57 30.56
N GLU A 600 44.99 27.58 31.87
CA GLU A 600 45.44 28.72 32.73
C GLU A 600 44.43 29.88 33.01
N LYS A 601 43.79 29.94 34.19
CA LYS A 601 44.34 30.43 35.48
C LYS A 601 44.83 31.89 35.36
N ALA A 602 44.31 32.87 36.12
CA ALA A 602 44.40 32.88 37.58
C ALA A 602 43.54 33.96 38.30
N THR A 603 43.49 33.84 39.64
CA THR A 603 43.41 34.93 40.66
C THR A 603 42.16 35.83 40.68
N THR A 604 41.20 35.57 41.60
CA THR A 604 41.02 36.24 42.93
C THR A 604 40.13 37.50 42.91
N SER A 605 39.30 37.81 43.93
CA SER A 605 38.87 37.06 45.14
C SER A 605 37.83 37.84 45.95
N LYS A 606 37.02 37.13 46.77
CA LYS A 606 36.33 37.62 48.00
C LYS A 606 35.29 38.74 47.80
N ALA A 607 34.27 38.92 48.65
CA ALA A 607 33.60 38.10 49.68
C ALA A 607 32.14 38.64 49.79
N THR A 608 31.21 38.25 50.67
CA THR A 608 31.24 37.52 51.96
C THR A 608 29.83 36.96 52.24
N GLU A 609 29.72 35.87 53.01
CA GLU A 609 28.78 35.60 54.16
C GLU A 609 27.36 36.24 54.21
N LYS A 610 26.28 35.62 54.75
CA LYS A 610 26.03 34.47 55.68
C LYS A 610 24.50 34.16 55.71
N GLU A 611 23.85 33.17 56.36
CA GLU A 611 24.15 31.99 57.23
C GLU A 611 23.23 30.81 56.78
N THR A 612 23.60 29.52 56.92
CA THR A 612 23.23 28.56 58.01
C THR A 612 21.72 28.52 58.35
N LYS A 613 20.99 27.38 58.35
CA LYS A 613 21.21 25.99 58.87
C LYS A 613 20.36 24.97 58.07
N THR A 614 20.42 23.63 58.18
CA THR A 614 21.05 22.70 59.15
C THR A 614 21.39 21.33 58.50
N THR A 615 22.26 20.55 59.17
CA THR A 615 22.55 19.09 59.09
C THR A 615 21.29 18.17 59.12
N GLU A 616 21.26 16.87 58.78
CA GLU A 616 22.21 15.71 58.74
C GLU A 616 21.99 14.81 57.47
N LYS A 617 22.98 14.09 56.86
CA LYS A 617 23.57 12.74 57.18
C LYS A 617 22.55 11.55 57.00
N ALA A 618 22.86 10.34 56.50
CA ALA A 618 24.13 9.68 56.17
C ALA A 618 24.01 8.44 55.21
N THR A 619 25.03 8.23 54.35
CA THR A 619 25.73 6.95 54.00
C THR A 619 25.04 5.63 53.53
N THR A 620 25.37 5.21 52.28
CA THR A 620 25.92 3.89 51.81
C THR A 620 25.08 2.58 51.92
N SER A 621 25.29 1.46 51.18
CA SER A 621 26.20 0.99 50.06
C SER A 621 25.60 -0.33 49.48
N LYS A 622 25.54 -0.63 48.16
CA LYS A 622 26.57 -1.01 47.14
C LYS A 622 27.01 -2.51 47.13
N ALA A 623 26.89 -3.16 45.95
CA ALA A 623 27.50 -4.45 45.50
C ALA A 623 26.88 -5.79 46.07
N THR A 624 27.00 -7.00 45.48
CA THR A 624 27.68 -7.51 44.24
C THR A 624 27.10 -8.87 43.73
N GLU A 625 27.30 -9.19 42.44
CA GLU A 625 27.52 -10.52 41.76
C GLU A 625 26.70 -11.83 42.03
N ALA A 626 25.98 -12.25 40.96
CA ALA A 626 25.93 -13.58 40.28
C ALA A 626 26.10 -14.95 40.99
N THR A 627 25.18 -15.90 40.70
CA THR A 627 25.49 -17.34 40.45
C THR A 627 24.37 -18.09 39.67
N LYS A 628 24.39 -19.44 39.56
CA LYS A 628 23.77 -20.25 38.48
C LYS A 628 22.92 -21.46 38.99
N ALA A 629 21.95 -21.91 38.16
CA ALA A 629 21.23 -23.21 38.21
C ALA A 629 20.25 -23.45 39.40
N THR A 630 19.27 -24.39 39.39
CA THR A 630 18.96 -25.54 38.50
C THR A 630 17.42 -25.80 38.39
N GLU A 631 16.99 -26.84 37.67
CA GLU A 631 15.62 -27.13 37.18
C GLU A 631 14.65 -27.81 38.19
N LYS A 632 13.32 -27.72 37.93
CA LYS A 632 12.41 -28.89 37.85
C LYS A 632 11.06 -28.60 37.16
N GLU A 633 10.48 -29.60 36.49
CA GLU A 633 9.14 -29.56 35.83
C GLU A 633 8.00 -30.16 36.70
N THR A 634 6.74 -29.97 36.29
CA THR A 634 5.67 -30.99 36.36
C THR A 634 4.53 -30.69 35.37
N THR A 635 3.74 -31.69 34.95
CA THR A 635 3.03 -31.70 33.64
C THR A 635 1.50 -31.87 33.64
N GLY A 636 0.81 -31.28 32.65
CA GLY A 636 -0.43 -31.81 32.02
C GLY A 636 -1.78 -31.17 32.42
N ALA A 637 -2.90 -31.37 31.68
CA ALA A 637 -3.11 -31.91 30.32
C ALA A 637 -4.58 -31.67 29.83
N GLY A 638 -4.83 -31.70 28.50
CA GLY A 638 -6.17 -31.65 27.84
C GLY A 638 -6.48 -30.29 27.17
N SER A 639 -6.79 -30.17 25.87
CA SER A 639 -7.89 -30.72 25.02
C SER A 639 -9.22 -29.95 25.19
N ASP A 640 -9.90 -29.44 24.15
CA ASP A 640 -9.74 -29.63 22.70
C ASP A 640 -10.35 -28.49 21.86
N THR A 641 -9.80 -28.27 20.65
CA THR A 641 -10.38 -27.71 19.38
C THR A 641 -11.44 -26.57 19.44
N LYS A 642 -11.43 -25.56 18.56
CA LYS A 642 -11.24 -25.57 17.09
C LYS A 642 -10.80 -24.20 16.57
N ASN A 643 -9.79 -24.16 15.70
CA ASN A 643 -9.44 -22.97 14.92
C ASN A 643 -9.90 -23.13 13.47
N SER A 644 -10.48 -22.08 12.90
CA SER A 644 -10.68 -21.92 11.45
C SER A 644 -9.70 -20.84 10.97
N TYR A 645 -8.91 -21.14 9.95
CA TYR A 645 -7.90 -20.22 9.41
C TYR A 645 -8.56 -19.20 8.47
N ASP A 646 -8.27 -17.90 8.62
CA ASP A 646 -8.66 -16.90 7.60
C ASP A 646 -7.71 -16.99 6.39
N LYS A 647 -8.20 -16.60 5.22
CA LYS A 647 -7.70 -17.13 3.93
C LYS A 647 -7.09 -16.09 3.00
N THR A 648 -6.88 -14.88 3.50
CA THR A 648 -6.72 -13.69 2.66
C THR A 648 -5.72 -12.71 3.26
N SER A 649 -4.44 -12.94 2.95
CA SER A 649 -3.37 -11.94 3.02
C SER A 649 -2.48 -12.09 1.78
N LEU A 650 -1.64 -11.08 1.50
CA LEU A 650 -1.04 -10.76 0.19
C LEU A 650 -2.06 -10.27 -0.84
N SER A 651 -2.00 -8.97 -1.10
CA SER A 651 -2.85 -8.20 -1.98
C SER A 651 -2.07 -7.61 -3.16
N TYR A 652 -2.80 -7.08 -4.15
CA TYR A 652 -2.27 -6.37 -5.32
C TYR A 652 -3.38 -5.49 -5.93
N SER A 653 -3.05 -4.29 -6.44
CA SER A 653 -4.03 -3.24 -6.76
C SER A 653 -4.20 -2.97 -8.26
N GLY A 654 -5.06 -3.76 -8.93
CA GLY A 654 -5.67 -3.32 -10.20
C GLY A 654 -6.14 -4.41 -11.18
N ALA A 655 -7.14 -4.04 -11.99
CA ALA A 655 -7.60 -4.61 -13.27
C ALA A 655 -7.98 -6.10 -13.40
N TYR A 656 -7.30 -7.04 -12.73
CA TYR A 656 -7.36 -8.48 -13.03
C TYR A 656 -8.77 -9.11 -12.97
N THR A 657 -9.54 -8.78 -11.93
CA THR A 657 -10.82 -9.48 -11.61
C THR A 657 -11.97 -9.21 -12.58
N ASP A 658 -11.75 -8.36 -13.58
CA ASP A 658 -12.74 -7.91 -14.54
C ASP A 658 -12.45 -8.39 -15.98
N LEU A 659 -11.24 -8.87 -16.27
CA LEU A 659 -10.88 -9.49 -17.57
C LEU A 659 -11.15 -11.01 -17.54
N SER A 660 -10.65 -11.69 -16.50
CA SER A 660 -10.83 -13.12 -16.17
C SER A 660 -12.27 -13.67 -16.22
N LYS A 661 -13.28 -12.79 -16.22
CA LYS A 661 -14.72 -13.10 -16.22
C LYS A 661 -15.46 -12.69 -17.50
N LYS A 662 -14.82 -11.96 -18.41
CA LYS A 662 -15.43 -11.48 -19.66
C LYS A 662 -15.43 -12.58 -20.70
N LYS A 663 -16.60 -12.82 -21.28
CA LYS A 663 -16.78 -13.67 -22.45
C LYS A 663 -16.35 -12.95 -23.72
N ASP A 664 -16.13 -13.69 -24.78
CA ASP A 664 -15.86 -13.16 -26.13
C ASP A 664 -16.94 -12.13 -26.57
N SER A 665 -18.18 -12.31 -26.12
CA SER A 665 -19.32 -11.42 -26.36
C SER A 665 -19.21 -10.02 -25.73
N ASP A 666 -18.39 -9.89 -24.70
CA ASP A 666 -18.38 -8.71 -23.83
C ASP A 666 -17.36 -7.67 -24.34
N PHE A 667 -16.42 -8.11 -25.19
CA PHE A 667 -15.38 -7.31 -25.83
C PHE A 667 -15.88 -6.68 -27.14
N LYS A 668 -16.43 -5.46 -27.04
CA LYS A 668 -17.07 -4.72 -28.14
C LYS A 668 -16.15 -4.39 -29.33
N ASN A 669 -14.83 -4.48 -29.15
CA ASN A 669 -13.79 -4.21 -30.15
C ASN A 669 -12.95 -5.46 -30.53
N ALA A 670 -13.43 -6.67 -30.21
CA ALA A 670 -12.71 -7.92 -30.47
C ALA A 670 -12.39 -8.15 -31.97
N LYS A 671 -11.09 -8.17 -32.30
CA LYS A 671 -10.54 -8.66 -33.57
C LYS A 671 -10.37 -10.18 -33.49
N TYR A 672 -11.28 -10.91 -34.13
CA TYR A 672 -11.20 -12.37 -34.22
C TYR A 672 -10.18 -12.80 -35.29
N VAL A 673 -9.16 -13.58 -34.89
CA VAL A 673 -8.07 -14.04 -35.77
C VAL A 673 -8.08 -15.55 -35.95
N SER A 674 -7.66 -16.04 -37.11
CA SER A 674 -7.69 -17.47 -37.44
C SER A 674 -6.59 -17.95 -38.40
N SER A 675 -5.47 -17.24 -38.48
CA SER A 675 -4.23 -17.71 -39.10
C SER A 675 -3.01 -17.12 -38.37
N ALA A 676 -1.83 -17.72 -38.53
CA ALA A 676 -0.59 -17.19 -37.97
C ALA A 676 -0.30 -15.76 -38.46
N SER A 677 -0.59 -15.47 -39.74
CA SER A 677 -0.45 -14.14 -40.32
C SER A 677 -1.41 -13.12 -39.69
N ASP A 678 -2.66 -13.51 -39.42
CA ASP A 678 -3.63 -12.64 -38.74
C ASP A 678 -3.21 -12.32 -37.30
N ILE A 679 -2.66 -13.31 -36.59
CA ILE A 679 -2.15 -13.19 -35.21
C ILE A 679 -0.97 -12.22 -35.17
N LEU A 680 0.06 -12.45 -36.01
CA LEU A 680 1.23 -11.55 -36.11
C LEU A 680 0.79 -10.13 -36.47
N THR A 681 -0.04 -9.97 -37.50
CA THR A 681 -0.56 -8.68 -37.95
C THR A 681 -1.40 -8.00 -36.88
N ALA A 682 -2.15 -8.74 -36.06
CA ALA A 682 -2.89 -8.19 -34.93
C ALA A 682 -1.96 -7.68 -33.84
N ILE A 683 -1.08 -8.54 -33.33
CA ILE A 683 -0.12 -8.21 -32.26
C ILE A 683 0.74 -6.99 -32.67
N SER A 684 1.32 -6.99 -33.87
CA SER A 684 2.18 -5.89 -34.35
C SER A 684 1.43 -4.57 -34.64
N SER A 685 0.11 -4.56 -34.55
CA SER A 685 -0.75 -3.38 -34.79
C SER A 685 -1.49 -2.89 -33.54
N ALA A 686 -1.44 -3.67 -32.45
CA ALA A 686 -2.28 -3.49 -31.27
C ALA A 686 -1.89 -2.26 -30.44
N LYS A 687 -2.89 -1.71 -29.74
CA LYS A 687 -2.79 -0.53 -28.89
C LYS A 687 -3.56 -0.77 -27.59
N ALA A 688 -3.26 0.00 -26.55
CA ALA A 688 -3.95 -0.08 -25.26
C ALA A 688 -5.48 -0.18 -25.39
N GLY A 689 -6.06 -1.25 -24.86
CA GLY A 689 -7.48 -1.59 -24.93
C GLY A 689 -7.91 -2.43 -26.14
N ASP A 690 -7.03 -2.73 -27.10
CA ASP A 690 -7.33 -3.66 -28.20
C ASP A 690 -7.48 -5.10 -27.71
N VAL A 691 -8.38 -5.84 -28.36
CA VAL A 691 -8.71 -7.22 -28.00
C VAL A 691 -8.56 -8.13 -29.21
N ILE A 692 -7.73 -9.17 -29.08
CA ILE A 692 -7.43 -10.16 -30.10
C ILE A 692 -7.98 -11.50 -29.60
N ILE A 693 -9.04 -11.99 -30.24
CA ILE A 693 -9.67 -13.28 -29.91
C ILE A 693 -9.19 -14.33 -30.91
N VAL A 694 -8.41 -15.30 -30.44
CA VAL A 694 -7.84 -16.37 -31.27
C VAL A 694 -8.80 -17.55 -31.32
N LYS A 695 -9.24 -17.94 -32.53
CA LYS A 695 -10.10 -19.12 -32.70
C LYS A 695 -9.33 -20.42 -32.47
N ALA A 696 -10.05 -21.51 -32.22
CA ALA A 696 -9.45 -22.84 -32.03
C ALA A 696 -8.54 -23.23 -33.22
N GLY A 697 -7.34 -23.73 -32.92
CA GLY A 697 -6.37 -24.11 -33.94
C GLY A 697 -4.92 -24.22 -33.43
N THR A 698 -4.07 -24.77 -34.30
CA THR A 698 -2.62 -24.80 -34.11
C THR A 698 -1.97 -23.85 -35.12
N TYR A 699 -1.30 -22.82 -34.62
CA TYR A 699 -0.72 -21.74 -35.39
C TYR A 699 0.79 -21.88 -35.41
N LYS A 700 1.34 -22.22 -36.57
CA LYS A 700 2.78 -22.46 -36.72
C LYS A 700 3.56 -21.17 -36.91
N PHE A 701 4.65 -21.02 -36.17
CA PHE A 701 5.58 -19.90 -36.25
C PHE A 701 7.01 -20.43 -36.43
N THR A 702 7.78 -19.78 -37.30
CA THR A 702 9.21 -20.06 -37.55
C THR A 702 10.13 -19.16 -36.75
N ASP A 703 9.62 -18.00 -36.33
CA ASP A 703 10.38 -16.87 -35.81
C ASP A 703 9.78 -16.40 -34.47
N THR A 704 10.62 -15.86 -33.60
CA THR A 704 10.23 -15.29 -32.29
C THR A 704 9.22 -14.16 -32.46
N ILE A 705 8.08 -14.23 -31.77
CA ILE A 705 7.13 -13.11 -31.71
C ILE A 705 7.65 -12.08 -30.71
N VAL A 706 8.06 -10.90 -31.17
CA VAL A 706 8.59 -9.83 -30.30
C VAL A 706 7.55 -8.73 -30.11
N ILE A 707 7.05 -8.62 -28.88
CA ILE A 707 6.34 -7.45 -28.35
C ILE A 707 7.39 -6.63 -27.60
N ASN A 708 7.75 -5.46 -28.13
CA ASN A 708 8.79 -4.58 -27.57
C ASN A 708 8.21 -3.52 -26.63
N ASN A 709 9.06 -2.87 -25.84
CA ASN A 709 8.74 -1.79 -24.89
C ASN A 709 8.03 -0.53 -25.44
N ALA A 710 7.79 -0.41 -26.76
CA ALA A 710 6.93 0.61 -27.35
C ALA A 710 5.49 0.11 -27.67
N MET A 711 5.22 -1.18 -27.48
CA MET A 711 3.94 -1.83 -27.76
C MET A 711 3.16 -2.08 -26.47
N ASN A 712 2.74 -1.02 -25.78
CA ASN A 712 2.21 -1.12 -24.42
C ASN A 712 0.68 -0.99 -24.38
N GLY A 713 0.06 -1.75 -23.46
CA GLY A 713 -1.22 -1.38 -22.88
C GLY A 713 -1.08 -0.27 -21.84
N ASN A 714 -2.18 0.09 -21.19
CA ASN A 714 -2.18 0.98 -20.02
C ASN A 714 -2.93 0.33 -18.85
N SER A 715 -2.75 0.83 -17.64
CA SER A 715 -3.56 0.42 -16.48
C SER A 715 -5.06 0.63 -16.77
N GLY A 716 -5.86 -0.43 -16.65
CA GLY A 716 -7.28 -0.45 -17.01
C GLY A 716 -7.60 -0.59 -18.51
N ALA A 717 -6.59 -0.53 -19.39
CA ALA A 717 -6.70 -0.68 -20.84
C ALA A 717 -5.58 -1.60 -21.37
N TYR A 718 -5.62 -2.86 -20.91
CA TYR A 718 -4.69 -3.92 -21.33
C TYR A 718 -4.82 -4.22 -22.82
N ILE A 719 -3.76 -4.73 -23.43
CA ILE A 719 -3.84 -5.40 -24.74
C ILE A 719 -4.17 -6.87 -24.50
N VAL A 720 -5.33 -7.34 -24.96
CA VAL A 720 -5.85 -8.69 -24.69
C VAL A 720 -5.53 -9.63 -25.85
N VAL A 721 -4.90 -10.77 -25.58
CA VAL A 721 -4.69 -11.89 -26.51
C VAL A 721 -5.27 -13.15 -25.88
N LYS A 722 -6.54 -13.44 -26.19
CA LYS A 722 -7.34 -14.46 -25.52
C LYS A 722 -7.78 -15.57 -26.49
N ALA A 723 -7.71 -16.82 -26.06
CA ALA A 723 -8.37 -17.93 -26.73
C ALA A 723 -9.90 -17.76 -26.66
N ALA A 724 -10.58 -17.99 -27.79
CA ALA A 724 -12.03 -17.92 -27.86
C ALA A 724 -12.70 -18.87 -26.83
N ASP A 725 -13.91 -18.56 -26.37
CA ASP A 725 -14.56 -19.25 -25.26
C ASP A 725 -14.70 -20.77 -25.51
N GLY A 726 -13.92 -21.57 -24.78
CA GLY A 726 -13.86 -23.03 -24.91
C GLY A 726 -13.00 -23.55 -26.07
N ALA A 727 -12.24 -22.70 -26.76
CA ALA A 727 -11.32 -23.06 -27.82
C ALA A 727 -9.99 -23.60 -27.30
N GLU A 728 -9.41 -24.57 -28.02
CA GLU A 728 -8.01 -24.97 -27.83
C GLU A 728 -7.13 -24.22 -28.83
N VAL A 729 -6.20 -23.41 -28.32
CA VAL A 729 -5.29 -22.58 -29.12
C VAL A 729 -3.86 -22.95 -28.79
N LYS A 730 -3.09 -23.40 -29.79
CA LYS A 730 -1.66 -23.69 -29.67
C LYS A 730 -0.85 -22.80 -30.61
N PHE A 731 0.10 -22.04 -30.06
CA PHE A 731 1.17 -21.39 -30.80
C PHE A 731 2.33 -22.39 -30.88
N ASP A 732 2.55 -22.93 -32.07
CA ASP A 732 3.46 -24.03 -32.36
C ASP A 732 4.75 -23.50 -32.99
N PHE A 733 5.79 -23.43 -32.17
CA PHE A 733 7.12 -22.97 -32.53
C PHE A 733 8.07 -24.11 -32.90
N SER A 734 7.58 -25.35 -33.04
CA SER A 734 8.41 -26.56 -33.23
C SER A 734 9.40 -26.52 -34.39
N ALA A 735 9.21 -25.61 -35.36
CA ALA A 735 10.12 -25.34 -36.47
C ALA A 735 11.43 -24.62 -36.06
N GLN A 736 11.46 -23.99 -34.88
CA GLN A 736 12.67 -23.44 -34.29
C GLN A 736 13.64 -24.55 -33.86
N THR A 737 14.95 -24.30 -33.99
CA THR A 737 16.02 -25.15 -33.43
C THR A 737 16.43 -24.68 -32.04
N LEU A 738 17.10 -25.53 -31.25
CA LEU A 738 17.66 -25.15 -29.96
C LEU A 738 18.72 -24.03 -30.15
N ASP A 739 18.41 -22.81 -29.71
CA ASP A 739 19.28 -21.62 -29.76
C ASP A 739 18.71 -20.51 -28.86
N GLY A 740 19.55 -19.85 -28.05
CA GLY A 740 19.16 -18.78 -27.12
C GLY A 740 18.64 -17.47 -27.72
N ALA A 741 18.39 -17.41 -29.04
CA ALA A 741 17.60 -16.38 -29.71
C ALA A 741 16.17 -16.84 -30.07
N ASN A 742 15.94 -18.16 -30.19
CA ASN A 742 14.72 -18.77 -30.71
C ASN A 742 13.64 -18.94 -29.63
N ARG A 743 13.27 -17.87 -28.96
CA ARG A 743 12.16 -17.85 -27.99
C ARG A 743 10.81 -17.98 -28.73
N GLY A 744 9.77 -18.45 -28.05
CA GLY A 744 8.43 -18.44 -28.62
C GLY A 744 7.89 -17.02 -28.72
N VAL A 745 7.64 -16.40 -27.56
CA VAL A 745 7.25 -14.97 -27.47
C VAL A 745 8.18 -14.21 -26.51
N VAL A 746 8.60 -13.02 -26.91
CA VAL A 746 9.23 -12.03 -26.03
C VAL A 746 8.19 -10.94 -25.74
N VAL A 747 7.89 -10.72 -24.46
CA VAL A 747 6.96 -9.68 -23.99
C VAL A 747 7.76 -8.67 -23.17
N ASP A 748 8.38 -7.73 -23.89
CA ASP A 748 9.17 -6.59 -23.39
C ASP A 748 8.31 -5.31 -23.27
N GLY A 749 7.05 -5.37 -23.73
CA GLY A 749 6.02 -4.35 -23.49
C GLY A 749 5.22 -4.57 -22.20
N ASP A 750 4.54 -3.50 -21.77
CA ASP A 750 3.76 -3.44 -20.53
C ASP A 750 2.25 -3.68 -20.75
N TYR A 751 1.54 -4.12 -19.70
CA TYR A 751 0.07 -4.26 -19.64
C TYR A 751 -0.57 -5.13 -20.76
N TRP A 752 0.03 -6.27 -21.09
CA TRP A 752 -0.58 -7.33 -21.88
C TRP A 752 -1.33 -8.33 -21.00
N TYR A 753 -2.44 -8.87 -21.50
CA TYR A 753 -3.21 -9.95 -20.89
C TYR A 753 -3.31 -11.10 -21.89
N PHE A 754 -2.69 -12.23 -21.57
CA PHE A 754 -2.77 -13.48 -22.34
C PHE A 754 -3.69 -14.47 -21.63
N GLU A 755 -4.67 -15.05 -22.33
CA GLU A 755 -5.55 -16.06 -21.75
C GLU A 755 -5.71 -17.30 -22.63
N GLY A 756 -5.53 -18.49 -22.03
CA GLY A 756 -5.88 -19.78 -22.66
C GLY A 756 -5.00 -20.21 -23.84
N ILE A 757 -3.84 -19.56 -24.03
CA ILE A 757 -2.89 -19.87 -25.10
C ILE A 757 -1.93 -20.97 -24.63
N ASN A 758 -1.69 -21.98 -25.47
CA ASN A 758 -0.63 -22.96 -25.29
C ASN A 758 0.60 -22.56 -26.13
N PHE A 759 1.70 -22.23 -25.46
CA PHE A 759 3.00 -21.92 -26.06
C PHE A 759 3.84 -23.20 -26.13
N TYR A 760 4.04 -23.70 -27.34
CA TYR A 760 4.54 -25.05 -27.60
C TYR A 760 5.81 -25.09 -28.43
N GLY A 761 6.80 -25.85 -27.96
CA GLY A 761 7.92 -26.28 -28.79
C GLY A 761 8.86 -25.18 -29.26
N ALA A 762 9.05 -24.10 -28.49
CA ALA A 762 10.02 -23.06 -28.79
C ALA A 762 11.47 -23.57 -28.83
N GLY A 763 12.36 -22.86 -29.52
CA GLY A 763 13.80 -23.15 -29.58
C GLY A 763 14.59 -22.75 -28.33
N ASP A 764 13.94 -22.06 -27.41
CA ASP A 764 14.40 -21.53 -26.13
C ASP A 764 13.15 -21.48 -25.22
N ASN A 765 13.03 -20.48 -24.34
CA ASN A 765 11.85 -20.26 -23.52
C ASN A 765 10.57 -20.17 -24.38
N GLY A 766 9.48 -20.78 -23.91
CA GLY A 766 8.16 -20.64 -24.54
C GLY A 766 7.69 -19.18 -24.50
N VAL A 767 7.87 -18.52 -23.35
CA VAL A 767 7.73 -17.07 -23.20
C VAL A 767 8.88 -16.50 -22.37
N LEU A 768 9.50 -15.42 -22.86
CA LEU A 768 10.31 -14.51 -22.05
C LEU A 768 9.48 -13.26 -21.72
N LEU A 769 9.20 -13.07 -20.44
CA LEU A 769 8.49 -11.92 -19.90
C LEU A 769 9.49 -10.91 -19.33
N ALA A 770 9.59 -9.76 -20.00
CA ALA A 770 10.59 -8.72 -19.79
C ALA A 770 10.00 -7.35 -19.44
N GLY A 771 8.74 -7.07 -19.80
CA GLY A 771 7.99 -5.89 -19.40
C GLY A 771 7.24 -6.06 -18.07
N ASN A 772 6.41 -5.08 -17.74
CA ASN A 772 5.80 -4.88 -16.43
C ASN A 772 4.27 -4.95 -16.46
N ASN A 773 3.68 -5.30 -15.32
CA ASN A 773 2.23 -5.31 -15.10
C ASN A 773 1.46 -6.20 -16.10
N ASN A 774 2.11 -7.22 -16.69
CA ASN A 774 1.49 -8.15 -17.61
C ASN A 774 0.80 -9.31 -16.86
N ILE A 775 -0.17 -9.94 -17.50
CA ILE A 775 -0.97 -11.04 -16.95
C ILE A 775 -0.96 -12.22 -17.92
N PHE A 776 -0.67 -13.41 -17.41
CA PHE A 776 -0.88 -14.68 -18.11
C PHE A 776 -1.88 -15.52 -17.31
N GLU A 777 -3.03 -15.83 -17.89
CA GLU A 777 -4.10 -16.59 -17.23
C GLU A 777 -4.44 -17.88 -18.00
N LYS A 778 -4.57 -19.01 -17.29
CA LYS A 778 -4.93 -20.33 -17.89
C LYS A 778 -4.05 -20.75 -19.08
N CYS A 779 -2.84 -20.18 -19.20
CA CYS A 779 -1.93 -20.45 -20.31
C CYS A 779 -1.12 -21.72 -20.05
N VAL A 780 -0.68 -22.37 -21.13
CA VAL A 780 0.08 -23.63 -21.08
C VAL A 780 1.45 -23.42 -21.70
N PHE A 781 2.49 -23.99 -21.09
CA PHE A 781 3.88 -23.92 -21.58
C PHE A 781 4.42 -25.35 -21.72
N GLU A 782 4.36 -25.89 -22.94
CA GLU A 782 4.51 -27.32 -23.23
C GLU A 782 5.72 -27.61 -24.13
N ALA A 783 6.62 -28.48 -23.68
CA ALA A 783 7.72 -29.04 -24.48
C ALA A 783 8.63 -28.02 -25.20
N ASN A 784 8.85 -26.85 -24.60
CA ASN A 784 9.80 -25.84 -25.08
C ASN A 784 11.25 -26.28 -24.79
N ARG A 785 12.23 -25.72 -25.51
CA ARG A 785 13.64 -26.15 -25.43
C ARG A 785 14.50 -25.37 -24.42
N ASP A 786 13.87 -24.48 -23.66
CA ASP A 786 14.32 -24.00 -22.35
C ASP A 786 13.04 -23.81 -21.49
N SER A 787 13.13 -23.09 -20.38
CA SER A 787 12.08 -22.91 -19.38
C SER A 787 10.75 -22.42 -19.97
N GLY A 788 9.63 -23.03 -19.56
CA GLY A 788 8.31 -22.81 -20.16
C GLY A 788 7.89 -21.33 -20.22
N LEU A 789 7.92 -20.63 -19.08
CA LEU A 789 7.88 -19.17 -19.01
C LEU A 789 9.02 -18.67 -18.10
N GLN A 790 9.81 -17.71 -18.58
CA GLN A 790 10.86 -17.05 -17.82
C GLN A 790 10.56 -15.55 -17.65
N ILE A 791 10.52 -15.07 -16.40
CA ILE A 791 10.49 -13.63 -16.08
C ILE A 791 11.94 -13.14 -15.89
N SER A 792 12.43 -12.35 -16.84
CA SER A 792 13.74 -11.67 -16.77
C SER A 792 13.87 -10.60 -17.87
N ARG A 793 14.63 -9.53 -17.62
CA ARG A 793 14.83 -8.44 -18.62
C ARG A 793 15.26 -8.96 -20.00
N TYR A 794 14.72 -8.39 -21.07
CA TYR A 794 15.18 -8.60 -22.44
C TYR A 794 16.21 -7.54 -22.84
N ASP A 795 15.94 -6.26 -22.56
CA ASP A 795 16.93 -5.20 -22.73
C ASP A 795 18.12 -5.37 -21.77
N THR A 796 19.29 -5.65 -22.34
CA THR A 796 20.55 -5.79 -21.59
C THR A 796 21.04 -4.48 -20.96
N THR A 797 20.52 -3.32 -21.38
CA THR A 797 20.86 -1.99 -20.84
C THR A 797 20.09 -1.66 -19.55
N ALA A 798 19.01 -2.37 -19.23
CA ALA A 798 18.27 -2.28 -17.97
C ALA A 798 19.11 -2.81 -16.79
N ALA A 799 20.08 -2.02 -16.34
CA ALA A 799 21.18 -2.46 -15.49
C ALA A 799 20.83 -2.66 -14.01
N THR A 800 19.72 -2.10 -13.55
CA THR A 800 19.33 -2.01 -12.12
C THR A 800 17.95 -2.64 -11.88
N LYS A 801 17.68 -3.07 -10.63
CA LYS A 801 16.51 -3.89 -10.25
C LYS A 801 15.15 -3.22 -10.56
N ASP A 802 15.11 -1.90 -10.47
CA ASP A 802 13.98 -1.03 -10.81
C ASP A 802 13.62 -1.01 -12.30
N LEU A 803 14.54 -1.44 -13.18
CA LEU A 803 14.34 -1.56 -14.63
C LEU A 803 14.07 -3.01 -15.07
N TRP A 804 13.86 -3.94 -14.13
CA TRP A 804 13.60 -5.35 -14.43
C TRP A 804 12.09 -5.66 -14.36
N PRO A 805 11.59 -6.65 -15.13
CA PRO A 805 10.16 -6.99 -15.19
C PRO A 805 9.54 -7.13 -13.81
N SER A 806 8.59 -6.27 -13.52
CA SER A 806 7.93 -6.13 -12.22
C SER A 806 6.41 -6.24 -12.31
N ASN A 807 5.77 -6.59 -11.20
CA ASN A 807 4.31 -6.62 -11.03
C ASN A 807 3.54 -7.56 -11.99
N ASN A 808 4.19 -8.56 -12.56
CA ASN A 808 3.53 -9.50 -13.47
C ASN A 808 2.77 -10.60 -12.70
N LEU A 809 1.61 -11.00 -13.22
CA LEU A 809 0.74 -12.01 -12.60
C LEU A 809 0.61 -13.26 -13.50
N ILE A 810 1.07 -14.40 -13.02
CA ILE A 810 0.97 -15.70 -13.69
C ILE A 810 -0.06 -16.54 -12.93
N ILE A 811 -1.25 -16.72 -13.51
CA ILE A 811 -2.43 -17.21 -12.78
C ILE A 811 -3.04 -18.43 -13.46
N ASN A 812 -3.29 -19.50 -12.71
CA ASN A 812 -3.90 -20.74 -13.19
C ASN A 812 -3.19 -21.36 -14.42
N CYS A 813 -1.92 -21.04 -14.65
CA CYS A 813 -1.14 -21.54 -15.77
C CYS A 813 -0.52 -22.90 -15.47
N THR A 814 -0.13 -23.63 -16.52
CA THR A 814 0.43 -24.99 -16.39
C THR A 814 1.63 -25.20 -17.31
N ALA A 815 2.78 -25.60 -16.76
CA ALA A 815 4.03 -25.78 -17.51
C ALA A 815 4.59 -27.20 -17.37
N PHE A 816 4.91 -27.87 -18.49
CA PHE A 816 5.35 -29.26 -18.48
C PHE A 816 6.15 -29.71 -19.71
N ASP A 817 6.90 -30.80 -19.52
CA ASP A 817 7.76 -31.46 -20.53
C ASP A 817 8.82 -30.55 -21.19
N ASN A 818 9.04 -29.34 -20.66
CA ASN A 818 10.06 -28.42 -21.16
C ASN A 818 11.46 -29.02 -20.90
N CYS A 819 12.32 -29.00 -21.93
CA CYS A 819 13.62 -29.68 -21.90
C CYS A 819 14.63 -29.10 -22.90
N ASP A 820 15.80 -28.69 -22.40
CA ASP A 820 16.96 -28.34 -23.23
C ASP A 820 17.69 -29.61 -23.71
N TYR A 821 17.05 -30.32 -24.63
CA TYR A 821 17.43 -31.67 -25.08
C TYR A 821 18.92 -31.83 -25.44
N PRO A 822 19.67 -32.74 -24.78
CA PRO A 822 21.09 -32.99 -25.05
C PRO A 822 21.40 -33.49 -26.47
N ASP A 823 20.48 -34.19 -27.14
CA ASP A 823 20.65 -34.62 -28.54
C ASP A 823 20.43 -33.50 -29.57
N GLN A 824 19.88 -32.36 -29.12
CA GLN A 824 19.75 -31.11 -29.87
C GLN A 824 20.80 -30.06 -29.46
N GLY A 825 21.72 -30.40 -28.54
CA GLY A 825 22.83 -29.54 -28.12
C GLY A 825 22.63 -28.77 -26.81
N GLY A 826 21.52 -28.99 -26.09
CA GLY A 826 21.34 -28.52 -24.71
C GLY A 826 22.08 -29.39 -23.69
N THR A 827 21.78 -29.24 -22.40
CA THR A 827 22.40 -30.04 -21.33
C THR A 827 21.41 -30.88 -20.53
N GLY A 828 20.11 -30.62 -20.67
CA GLY A 828 19.03 -31.22 -19.89
C GLY A 828 19.03 -30.73 -18.44
N GLU A 829 19.53 -29.50 -18.21
CA GLU A 829 19.74 -28.93 -16.88
C GLU A 829 19.24 -27.47 -16.73
N ASN A 830 18.65 -26.88 -17.79
CA ASN A 830 18.23 -25.46 -17.80
C ASN A 830 16.72 -25.25 -17.84
N ALA A 831 15.97 -26.20 -18.41
CA ALA A 831 14.54 -26.03 -18.70
C ALA A 831 13.63 -26.35 -17.49
N ASP A 832 13.12 -25.29 -16.87
CA ASP A 832 12.08 -25.37 -15.84
C ASP A 832 10.66 -25.35 -16.42
N GLY A 833 9.65 -25.57 -15.57
CA GLY A 833 8.30 -25.15 -15.92
C GLY A 833 8.13 -23.63 -15.85
N PHE A 834 8.51 -23.03 -14.72
CA PHE A 834 8.44 -21.58 -14.48
C PHE A 834 9.76 -21.05 -13.93
N ALA A 835 10.26 -19.97 -14.52
CA ALA A 835 11.47 -19.30 -14.09
C ALA A 835 11.18 -17.82 -13.78
N ALA A 836 11.72 -17.30 -12.70
CA ALA A 836 11.71 -15.86 -12.38
C ALA A 836 13.06 -15.50 -11.80
N LYS A 837 14.06 -15.40 -12.69
CA LYS A 837 15.48 -15.57 -12.36
C LYS A 837 16.39 -14.54 -13.02
N LEU A 838 17.65 -14.50 -12.59
CA LEU A 838 18.77 -13.67 -13.07
C LEU A 838 18.62 -12.15 -12.87
N THR A 839 17.56 -11.56 -13.44
CA THR A 839 17.28 -10.12 -13.52
C THR A 839 15.77 -9.91 -13.64
N CYS A 840 15.07 -10.22 -12.54
CA CYS A 840 13.63 -10.13 -12.35
C CYS A 840 13.33 -9.10 -11.25
N GLY A 841 12.34 -8.23 -11.47
CA GLY A 841 11.98 -7.15 -10.57
C GLY A 841 11.00 -7.55 -9.46
N GLU A 842 10.41 -6.56 -8.80
CA GLU A 842 9.53 -6.74 -7.63
C GLU A 842 8.10 -7.16 -8.00
N GLY A 843 7.35 -7.65 -7.01
CA GLY A 843 5.90 -7.79 -7.11
C GLY A 843 5.38 -8.86 -8.08
N ASN A 844 6.24 -9.72 -8.60
CA ASN A 844 5.85 -10.81 -9.50
C ASN A 844 5.21 -11.97 -8.72
N VAL A 845 4.05 -12.47 -9.20
CA VAL A 845 3.23 -13.47 -8.50
C VAL A 845 2.88 -14.66 -9.39
N PHE A 846 3.07 -15.87 -8.87
CA PHE A 846 2.50 -17.11 -9.38
C PHE A 846 1.34 -17.55 -8.48
N ASP A 847 0.13 -17.69 -9.02
CA ASP A 847 -1.08 -18.10 -8.28
C ASP A 847 -1.78 -19.26 -8.98
N GLY A 848 -2.14 -20.32 -8.25
CA GLY A 848 -2.89 -21.46 -8.79
C GLY A 848 -2.17 -22.23 -9.91
N CYS A 849 -0.84 -22.08 -10.06
CA CYS A 849 -0.10 -22.65 -11.18
C CYS A 849 0.34 -24.10 -10.94
N ILE A 850 0.44 -24.90 -12.00
CA ILE A 850 0.88 -26.31 -11.95
C ILE A 850 2.15 -26.48 -12.77
N SER A 851 3.19 -27.10 -12.20
CA SER A 851 4.43 -27.39 -12.90
C SER A 851 4.79 -28.87 -12.76
N TYR A 852 4.96 -29.59 -13.87
CA TYR A 852 5.25 -31.02 -13.79
C TYR A 852 6.13 -31.54 -14.92
N CYS A 853 6.95 -32.55 -14.61
CA CYS A 853 7.73 -33.30 -15.60
C CYS A 853 8.65 -32.44 -16.51
N ASN A 854 9.14 -31.29 -16.05
CA ASN A 854 10.20 -30.54 -16.77
C ASN A 854 11.57 -31.21 -16.52
N SER A 855 12.60 -30.91 -17.33
CA SER A 855 13.91 -31.58 -17.17
C SER A 855 14.75 -31.06 -16.01
N ASP A 856 14.67 -29.76 -15.67
CA ASP A 856 15.17 -29.25 -14.39
C ASP A 856 14.05 -29.11 -13.35
N ASP A 857 13.67 -27.89 -12.93
CA ASP A 857 12.75 -27.69 -11.82
C ASP A 857 11.29 -27.51 -12.22
N GLY A 858 10.41 -27.60 -11.22
CA GLY A 858 9.08 -27.02 -11.31
C GLY A 858 9.10 -25.49 -11.31
N TRP A 859 9.93 -24.89 -10.44
CA TRP A 859 10.14 -23.44 -10.31
C TRP A 859 11.61 -23.10 -9.99
N ASP A 860 12.22 -22.19 -10.75
CA ASP A 860 13.55 -21.62 -10.49
C ASP A 860 13.52 -20.10 -10.26
N LEU A 861 14.04 -19.66 -9.11
CA LEU A 861 14.21 -18.26 -8.72
C LEU A 861 15.69 -17.82 -8.68
N PHE A 862 16.59 -18.51 -9.38
CA PHE A 862 18.05 -18.33 -9.30
C PHE A 862 18.53 -16.88 -9.48
N ALA A 863 19.15 -16.33 -8.44
CA ALA A 863 19.92 -15.10 -8.49
C ALA A 863 21.40 -15.40 -8.77
N LYS A 864 22.12 -14.47 -9.43
CA LYS A 864 23.56 -14.57 -9.71
C LYS A 864 24.34 -13.40 -9.12
N SER A 865 25.51 -13.68 -8.58
CA SER A 865 26.35 -12.68 -7.88
C SER A 865 26.80 -11.52 -8.78
N ALA A 866 26.75 -11.70 -10.10
CA ALA A 866 27.10 -10.68 -11.10
C ALA A 866 26.00 -9.63 -11.36
N THR A 867 24.74 -9.90 -11.01
CA THR A 867 23.63 -8.92 -11.08
C THR A 867 23.02 -8.59 -9.72
N GLY A 868 23.27 -9.42 -8.69
CA GLY A 868 22.76 -9.21 -7.34
C GLY A 868 21.37 -9.82 -7.13
N PRO A 869 20.67 -9.45 -6.04
CA PRO A 869 19.36 -10.01 -5.72
C PRO A 869 18.31 -9.61 -6.74
N ILE A 870 17.46 -10.56 -7.11
CA ILE A 870 16.20 -10.30 -7.82
C ILE A 870 15.14 -9.79 -6.83
N GLY A 871 14.01 -9.30 -7.35
CA GLY A 871 12.88 -8.88 -6.52
C GLY A 871 12.16 -10.05 -5.83
N VAL A 872 11.36 -9.71 -4.82
CA VAL A 872 10.57 -10.68 -4.05
C VAL A 872 9.52 -11.31 -4.96
N ILE A 873 9.46 -12.63 -4.92
CA ILE A 873 8.54 -13.45 -5.71
C ILE A 873 7.58 -14.12 -4.75
N THR A 874 6.28 -14.06 -5.06
CA THR A 874 5.24 -14.81 -4.36
C THR A 874 4.81 -16.00 -5.20
N ILE A 875 4.86 -17.21 -4.63
CA ILE A 875 4.31 -18.43 -5.22
C ILE A 875 3.21 -18.92 -4.28
N ARG A 876 1.95 -18.91 -4.70
CA ARG A 876 0.83 -19.34 -3.85
C ARG A 876 -0.16 -20.26 -4.56
N ASN A 877 -0.79 -21.15 -3.79
CA ASN A 877 -1.76 -22.13 -4.31
C ASN A 877 -1.20 -23.00 -5.45
N CYS A 878 0.12 -23.21 -5.51
CA CYS A 878 0.78 -23.88 -6.64
C CYS A 878 1.09 -25.36 -6.37
N VAL A 879 1.23 -26.15 -7.43
CA VAL A 879 1.51 -27.60 -7.36
C VAL A 879 2.70 -27.96 -8.24
N SER A 880 3.68 -28.69 -7.70
CA SER A 880 4.93 -29.07 -8.39
C SER A 880 5.22 -30.56 -8.29
N PHE A 881 5.33 -31.30 -9.41
CA PHE A 881 5.57 -32.75 -9.33
C PHE A 881 6.32 -33.41 -10.49
N GLY A 882 7.08 -34.45 -10.18
CA GLY A 882 7.78 -35.29 -11.17
C GLY A 882 8.89 -34.60 -11.97
N ASN A 883 9.24 -33.34 -11.65
CA ASN A 883 10.31 -32.62 -12.34
C ASN A 883 11.66 -33.35 -12.18
N GLY A 884 12.51 -33.24 -13.20
CA GLY A 884 13.65 -34.14 -13.46
C GLY A 884 13.33 -35.37 -14.31
N THR A 885 12.06 -35.60 -14.70
CA THR A 885 11.68 -36.72 -15.59
C THR A 885 10.46 -36.33 -16.41
N LEU A 886 10.60 -36.37 -17.75
CA LEU A 886 9.52 -36.04 -18.68
C LEU A 886 8.36 -37.03 -18.57
N SER A 887 7.15 -36.63 -18.97
CA SER A 887 5.91 -37.42 -18.88
C SER A 887 5.99 -38.78 -19.59
N ASN A 888 6.84 -38.85 -20.63
CA ASN A 888 7.15 -40.06 -21.40
C ASN A 888 8.14 -41.02 -20.71
N GLY A 889 8.65 -40.67 -19.52
CA GLY A 889 9.59 -41.45 -18.72
C GLY A 889 11.09 -41.19 -19.01
N VAL A 890 11.43 -40.25 -19.88
CA VAL A 890 12.84 -39.86 -20.13
C VAL A 890 13.35 -39.02 -18.96
N HIS A 891 14.43 -39.46 -18.34
CA HIS A 891 15.10 -38.79 -17.22
C HIS A 891 16.49 -38.30 -17.65
N TYR A 892 16.77 -37.02 -17.38
CA TYR A 892 18.09 -36.42 -17.54
C TYR A 892 18.72 -36.23 -16.16
N ALA A 893 19.96 -36.72 -15.99
CA ALA A 893 20.63 -36.76 -14.69
C ALA A 893 21.40 -35.47 -14.32
N ASN A 894 21.43 -34.50 -15.23
CA ASN A 894 22.17 -33.24 -15.06
C ASN A 894 21.36 -32.18 -14.30
N GLY A 895 20.03 -32.14 -14.52
CA GLY A 895 19.12 -31.26 -13.80
C GLY A 895 19.25 -31.38 -12.28
N ASP A 896 18.92 -30.28 -11.60
CA ASP A 896 18.87 -30.15 -10.15
C ASP A 896 17.56 -30.73 -9.58
N MET A 897 16.50 -30.84 -10.41
CA MET A 897 15.26 -31.65 -10.30
C MET A 897 14.30 -31.30 -9.15
N ASN A 898 14.26 -30.06 -8.71
CA ASN A 898 13.55 -29.63 -7.50
C ASN A 898 12.08 -29.27 -7.81
N GLY A 899 11.21 -29.40 -6.80
CA GLY A 899 9.83 -28.91 -6.92
C GLY A 899 9.76 -27.38 -6.93
N PHE A 900 10.49 -26.73 -6.02
CA PHE A 900 10.63 -25.27 -5.92
C PHE A 900 12.06 -24.90 -5.47
N LYS A 901 12.85 -24.24 -6.32
CA LYS A 901 14.25 -23.78 -6.11
C LYS A 901 14.25 -22.27 -5.84
N LEU A 902 14.31 -21.89 -4.56
CA LEU A 902 13.96 -20.54 -4.06
C LEU A 902 15.16 -19.58 -3.95
N GLY A 903 15.94 -19.43 -5.02
CA GLY A 903 17.09 -18.50 -5.11
C GLY A 903 18.45 -19.21 -5.15
N GLY A 904 19.55 -18.48 -5.28
CA GLY A 904 20.86 -19.14 -5.47
C GLY A 904 22.10 -18.26 -5.49
N SER A 905 23.24 -18.85 -5.85
CA SER A 905 24.58 -18.22 -5.90
C SER A 905 25.09 -17.57 -4.60
N GLY A 906 24.47 -17.84 -3.44
CA GLY A 906 24.78 -17.10 -2.20
C GLY A 906 24.19 -15.68 -2.20
N VAL A 907 23.21 -15.41 -3.08
CA VAL A 907 22.54 -14.13 -3.25
C VAL A 907 21.12 -14.26 -2.75
N GLY A 908 20.71 -13.39 -1.83
CA GLY A 908 19.53 -13.62 -1.00
C GLY A 908 18.38 -12.64 -1.23
N THR A 909 17.21 -13.18 -1.55
CA THR A 909 15.93 -12.46 -1.63
C THR A 909 14.88 -13.20 -0.79
N PRO A 910 14.09 -12.52 0.06
CA PRO A 910 13.13 -13.18 0.95
C PRO A 910 11.83 -13.58 0.24
N HIS A 911 11.89 -14.61 -0.62
CA HIS A 911 10.72 -15.11 -1.36
C HIS A 911 9.65 -15.74 -0.44
N VAL A 912 8.41 -15.75 -0.94
CA VAL A 912 7.22 -16.17 -0.18
C VAL A 912 6.50 -17.31 -0.90
N VAL A 913 6.21 -18.40 -0.18
CA VAL A 913 5.59 -19.63 -0.69
C VAL A 913 4.41 -20.04 0.20
N LEU A 914 3.19 -20.01 -0.31
CA LEU A 914 1.96 -20.21 0.49
C LEU A 914 1.02 -21.28 -0.09
N ASN A 915 0.52 -22.21 0.73
CA ASN A 915 -0.49 -23.20 0.30
C ASN A 915 -0.04 -24.07 -0.90
N CYS A 916 1.25 -24.42 -0.97
CA CYS A 916 1.87 -25.12 -2.10
C CYS A 916 2.10 -26.61 -1.84
N LEU A 917 1.91 -27.45 -2.86
CA LEU A 917 2.09 -28.90 -2.81
C LEU A 917 3.24 -29.34 -3.72
N SER A 918 4.16 -30.15 -3.20
CA SER A 918 5.32 -30.66 -3.94
C SER A 918 5.44 -32.18 -3.78
N PHE A 919 5.43 -32.97 -4.86
CA PHE A 919 5.50 -34.43 -4.73
C PHE A 919 6.23 -35.14 -5.88
N ASN A 920 6.82 -36.30 -5.58
CA ASN A 920 7.48 -37.18 -6.55
C ASN A 920 8.61 -36.56 -7.41
N ASN A 921 9.07 -35.32 -7.15
CA ASN A 921 10.17 -34.69 -7.90
C ASN A 921 11.48 -35.48 -7.72
N GLY A 922 12.36 -35.44 -8.72
CA GLY A 922 13.62 -36.20 -8.75
C GLY A 922 14.58 -35.81 -7.61
N ALA A 923 14.53 -34.55 -7.20
CA ALA A 923 15.24 -33.98 -6.06
C ALA A 923 14.28 -33.39 -5.03
N THR A 924 14.64 -32.31 -4.32
CA THR A 924 13.89 -31.84 -3.14
C THR A 924 12.48 -31.34 -3.48
N GLY A 925 11.57 -31.35 -2.50
CA GLY A 925 10.25 -30.76 -2.68
C GLY A 925 10.31 -29.23 -2.70
N PHE A 926 10.99 -28.65 -1.71
CA PHE A 926 11.28 -27.21 -1.58
C PHE A 926 12.75 -27.02 -1.16
N THR A 927 13.45 -26.01 -1.68
CA THR A 927 14.80 -25.67 -1.21
C THR A 927 15.11 -24.19 -1.32
N ASP A 928 15.98 -23.71 -0.44
CA ASP A 928 16.60 -22.38 -0.56
C ASP A 928 17.62 -22.27 -1.71
N ASN A 929 18.07 -23.40 -2.29
CA ASN A 929 19.22 -23.53 -3.20
C ASN A 929 20.40 -22.54 -3.00
N ASN A 930 20.78 -22.29 -1.74
CA ASN A 930 21.83 -21.34 -1.34
C ASN A 930 21.45 -19.85 -1.46
N ASN A 931 20.18 -19.51 -1.28
CA ASN A 931 19.66 -18.19 -0.91
C ASN A 931 19.88 -17.95 0.61
N PRO A 932 20.67 -16.95 1.04
CA PRO A 932 20.91 -16.62 2.45
C PRO A 932 19.91 -15.64 3.09
N SER A 933 18.74 -15.40 2.51
CA SER A 933 17.69 -14.55 3.10
C SER A 933 16.65 -15.36 3.89
N GLY A 934 15.71 -14.68 4.54
CA GLY A 934 14.61 -15.31 5.28
C GLY A 934 13.47 -15.69 4.35
N LEU A 935 13.30 -16.98 4.06
CA LEU A 935 12.22 -17.49 3.21
C LEU A 935 10.94 -17.75 4.02
N THR A 936 9.80 -17.23 3.58
CA THR A 936 8.50 -17.55 4.19
C THR A 936 7.87 -18.73 3.45
N ILE A 937 7.72 -19.88 4.11
CA ILE A 937 7.04 -21.06 3.56
C ILE A 937 5.91 -21.46 4.52
N MET A 938 4.66 -21.35 4.07
CA MET A 938 3.48 -21.60 4.91
C MET A 938 2.50 -22.56 4.25
N ASN A 939 1.90 -23.43 5.07
CA ASN A 939 0.86 -24.39 4.69
C ASN A 939 1.28 -25.24 3.47
N ALA A 940 2.52 -25.73 3.46
CA ALA A 940 3.07 -26.47 2.33
C ALA A 940 3.19 -27.98 2.61
N THR A 941 2.69 -28.81 1.70
CA THR A 941 2.84 -30.27 1.75
C THR A 941 3.97 -30.71 0.82
N ALA A 942 4.87 -31.55 1.31
CA ALA A 942 5.90 -32.22 0.52
C ALA A 942 5.77 -33.75 0.67
N TRP A 943 5.56 -34.47 -0.44
CA TRP A 943 5.32 -35.92 -0.42
C TRP A 943 6.28 -36.71 -1.32
N GLY A 944 7.14 -37.54 -0.72
CA GLY A 944 7.93 -38.53 -1.44
C GLY A 944 8.84 -37.99 -2.55
N ASN A 945 9.34 -36.76 -2.40
CA ASN A 945 10.33 -36.18 -3.29
C ASN A 945 11.71 -36.84 -3.09
N GLY A 946 12.64 -36.56 -4.01
CA GLY A 946 14.06 -36.86 -3.87
C GLY A 946 14.52 -38.16 -4.53
N LYS A 947 13.62 -38.93 -5.15
CA LYS A 947 13.84 -40.35 -5.49
C LYS A 947 15.09 -40.62 -6.32
N SER A 948 15.49 -39.69 -7.19
CA SER A 948 16.71 -39.78 -7.99
C SER A 948 17.93 -39.27 -7.22
N ALA A 949 17.86 -38.03 -6.71
CA ALA A 949 19.00 -37.33 -6.11
C ALA A 949 19.26 -37.64 -4.62
N LYS A 950 18.40 -38.43 -3.97
CA LYS A 950 18.43 -38.76 -2.52
C LYS A 950 18.46 -37.53 -1.60
N LYS A 951 17.74 -36.47 -2.01
CA LYS A 951 17.49 -35.23 -1.24
C LYS A 951 16.26 -35.40 -0.32
N GLY A 952 16.15 -34.57 0.72
CA GLY A 952 14.97 -34.52 1.59
C GLY A 952 13.75 -33.86 0.92
N ASN A 953 12.60 -33.80 1.60
CA ASN A 953 11.41 -33.09 1.12
C ASN A 953 11.60 -31.56 1.21
N PHE A 954 12.27 -31.08 2.27
CA PHE A 954 12.61 -29.68 2.48
C PHE A 954 14.12 -29.50 2.73
N LEU A 955 14.79 -28.67 1.93
CA LEU A 955 16.21 -28.31 2.08
C LEU A 955 16.38 -26.79 2.15
N CYS A 956 15.96 -26.21 3.28
CA CYS A 956 15.95 -24.77 3.55
C CYS A 956 16.89 -24.43 4.73
N TYR A 957 18.14 -24.93 4.68
CA TYR A 957 19.13 -24.83 5.76
C TYR A 957 20.25 -23.81 5.56
N ARG A 958 20.43 -23.31 4.33
CA ARG A 958 21.33 -22.22 3.94
C ARG A 958 20.59 -20.87 3.88
N ALA A 959 19.25 -20.91 3.83
CA ALA A 959 18.38 -19.82 4.26
C ALA A 959 18.85 -19.22 5.59
N SER A 960 18.55 -17.94 5.81
CA SER A 960 18.79 -17.27 7.09
C SER A 960 17.51 -17.24 7.94
N ASN A 961 17.56 -16.64 9.12
CA ASN A 961 16.88 -17.18 10.28
C ASN A 961 15.43 -16.65 10.58
N LYS A 962 14.93 -15.49 10.08
CA LYS A 962 13.45 -15.26 9.84
C LYS A 962 13.03 -15.92 8.52
N ALA A 963 13.66 -17.01 8.11
CA ALA A 963 12.87 -17.96 7.36
C ALA A 963 11.75 -18.46 8.29
N VAL A 964 10.51 -18.36 7.84
CA VAL A 964 9.30 -18.63 8.63
C VAL A 964 8.66 -19.88 8.06
N TYR A 965 8.49 -20.89 8.90
CA TYR A 965 7.99 -22.21 8.50
C TYR A 965 6.73 -22.54 9.31
N VAL A 966 5.56 -22.50 8.69
CA VAL A 966 4.27 -22.68 9.40
C VAL A 966 3.42 -23.70 8.64
N GLY A 967 2.72 -24.60 9.33
CA GLY A 967 1.81 -25.53 8.66
C GLY A 967 2.51 -26.50 7.71
N LEU A 968 3.79 -26.82 7.89
CA LEU A 968 4.51 -27.69 6.96
C LEU A 968 4.17 -29.16 7.18
N VAL A 969 4.03 -29.93 6.10
CA VAL A 969 3.82 -31.39 6.15
C VAL A 969 4.81 -32.09 5.24
N SER A 970 5.88 -32.62 5.82
CA SER A 970 6.75 -33.61 5.17
C SER A 970 6.13 -35.00 5.33
N ALA A 971 5.93 -35.71 4.23
CA ALA A 971 5.38 -37.05 4.20
C ALA A 971 6.20 -37.96 3.27
N ASN A 972 6.37 -39.22 3.65
CA ASN A 972 7.08 -40.23 2.86
C ASN A 972 8.51 -39.82 2.40
N ALA A 973 9.18 -38.97 3.18
CA ALA A 973 10.54 -38.49 2.96
C ALA A 973 11.57 -39.64 2.97
N ILE A 974 12.60 -39.51 2.12
CA ILE A 974 13.65 -40.53 1.93
C ILE A 974 15.00 -40.17 2.59
N ASP A 975 15.34 -38.87 2.64
CA ASP A 975 16.44 -38.30 3.44
C ASP A 975 15.88 -37.18 4.32
N SER A 976 16.63 -36.84 5.36
CA SER A 976 16.28 -35.84 6.37
C SER A 976 16.01 -34.47 5.75
N ASP A 977 14.92 -33.85 6.18
CA ASP A 977 14.64 -32.44 5.96
C ASP A 977 15.62 -31.58 6.78
N LYS A 978 15.99 -30.42 6.23
CA LYS A 978 17.06 -29.57 6.77
C LYS A 978 16.59 -28.12 6.74
N PHE A 979 16.55 -27.47 7.89
CA PHE A 979 16.00 -26.13 8.07
C PHE A 979 16.94 -25.19 8.83
N THR A 980 16.92 -23.91 8.45
CA THR A 980 17.35 -22.78 9.25
C THR A 980 16.18 -21.83 9.28
N GLY A 981 15.58 -21.60 10.44
CA GLY A 981 14.47 -20.66 10.57
C GLY A 981 13.67 -20.78 11.86
N ASN A 982 12.51 -20.14 11.88
CA ASN A 982 11.52 -20.14 12.95
C ASN A 982 10.32 -21.02 12.54
N MET A 983 10.03 -22.12 13.26
CA MET A 983 9.04 -23.12 12.82
C MET A 983 7.88 -23.37 13.81
N SER A 984 6.62 -23.22 13.39
CA SER A 984 5.42 -23.53 14.20
C SER A 984 4.44 -24.45 13.47
N ASP A 985 3.53 -25.09 14.22
CA ASP A 985 2.55 -26.12 13.80
C ASP A 985 2.97 -26.88 12.52
N SER A 986 3.97 -27.76 12.60
CA SER A 986 4.66 -28.36 11.43
C SER A 986 5.15 -29.77 11.71
N ILE A 987 5.21 -30.62 10.67
CA ILE A 987 5.73 -31.99 10.70
C ILE A 987 6.87 -32.13 9.70
N TYR A 988 8.07 -32.48 10.18
CA TYR A 988 9.27 -32.70 9.35
C TYR A 988 9.96 -34.03 9.67
N TYR A 989 10.77 -34.53 8.75
CA TYR A 989 11.52 -35.78 8.90
C TYR A 989 13.01 -35.53 9.17
N ASN A 990 13.61 -36.25 10.13
CA ASN A 990 15.05 -36.22 10.38
C ASN A 990 15.55 -37.55 10.96
N THR A 991 16.64 -38.09 10.39
CA THR A 991 17.37 -39.29 10.87
C THR A 991 16.43 -40.45 11.23
N GLY A 992 15.53 -40.84 10.32
CA GLY A 992 14.64 -42.00 10.51
C GLY A 992 13.39 -41.76 11.37
N LYS A 993 13.10 -40.53 11.79
CA LYS A 993 11.88 -40.18 12.57
C LYS A 993 11.20 -38.92 12.05
N TYR A 994 9.89 -38.83 12.26
CA TYR A 994 9.12 -37.61 12.03
C TYR A 994 8.93 -36.87 13.36
N TYR A 995 8.97 -35.55 13.30
CA TYR A 995 8.87 -34.65 14.44
C TYR A 995 7.74 -33.65 14.19
N ARG A 996 6.75 -33.62 15.10
CA ARG A 996 5.67 -32.62 15.10
C ARG A 996 5.99 -31.52 16.10
N LEU A 997 6.16 -30.29 15.61
CA LEU A 997 6.00 -29.08 16.39
C LEU A 997 4.51 -28.73 16.38
N SER A 998 3.92 -28.48 17.56
CA SER A 998 2.48 -28.21 17.70
C SER A 998 2.26 -26.85 18.34
N GLY A 999 1.29 -26.10 17.82
CA GLY A 999 0.93 -24.77 18.32
C GLY A 999 1.62 -23.62 17.59
N LEU A 1000 1.11 -22.40 17.80
CA LEU A 1000 1.38 -21.23 16.97
C LEU A 1000 2.71 -20.52 17.29
N LEU A 1001 3.19 -20.61 18.54
CA LEU A 1001 4.46 -19.99 18.94
C LEU A 1001 5.60 -20.54 18.08
N PRO A 1002 6.38 -19.70 17.39
CA PRO A 1002 7.51 -20.16 16.61
C PRO A 1002 8.49 -20.94 17.49
N THR A 1003 8.84 -22.15 17.03
CA THR A 1003 9.81 -23.06 17.63
C THR A 1003 11.01 -23.14 16.69
N PRO A 1004 12.08 -22.37 16.94
CA PRO A 1004 13.10 -22.16 15.91
C PRO A 1004 14.19 -23.25 15.77
N VAL A 1005 14.64 -23.57 14.56
CA VAL A 1005 15.36 -24.83 14.21
C VAL A 1005 16.68 -24.66 13.42
N VAL A 1006 17.67 -25.52 13.70
CA VAL A 1006 18.90 -25.74 12.90
C VAL A 1006 18.86 -27.03 12.07
N SER A 1007 19.73 -27.13 11.06
CA SER A 1007 19.96 -28.37 10.32
C SER A 1007 20.39 -29.49 11.28
N GLY A 1008 19.67 -30.62 11.24
CA GLY A 1008 19.90 -31.75 12.14
C GLY A 1008 19.11 -31.71 13.46
N ASP A 1009 18.32 -30.67 13.73
CA ASP A 1009 17.47 -30.60 14.94
C ASP A 1009 16.41 -31.69 15.04
N LYS A 1010 16.15 -32.13 16.27
CA LYS A 1010 15.26 -33.26 16.60
C LYS A 1010 14.24 -32.85 17.67
N LYS A 1011 13.54 -31.74 17.40
CA LYS A 1011 12.64 -31.05 18.34
C LYS A 1011 11.19 -31.09 17.87
N GLY A 1012 10.28 -31.15 18.84
CA GLY A 1012 8.88 -31.57 18.63
C GLY A 1012 8.65 -33.01 19.09
N THR A 1013 7.39 -33.42 19.16
CA THR A 1013 7.03 -34.79 19.53
C THR A 1013 7.33 -35.75 18.38
N VAL A 1014 7.88 -36.93 18.68
CA VAL A 1014 8.06 -37.97 17.65
C VAL A 1014 6.68 -38.51 17.26
N VAL A 1015 6.40 -38.50 15.96
CA VAL A 1015 5.18 -39.03 15.35
C VAL A 1015 5.51 -40.11 14.33
N ASP A 1016 4.52 -40.93 13.97
CA ASP A 1016 4.63 -41.83 12.82
C ASP A 1016 4.78 -41.05 11.51
N ASN A 1017 5.27 -41.72 10.46
CA ASN A 1017 5.30 -41.16 9.11
C ASN A 1017 3.86 -40.78 8.69
N PRO A 1018 3.58 -39.52 8.35
CA PRO A 1018 2.25 -39.06 7.93
C PRO A 1018 1.57 -39.95 6.88
N SER A 1019 2.31 -40.53 5.94
CA SER A 1019 1.74 -41.43 4.93
C SER A 1019 1.18 -42.75 5.47
N LYS A 1020 1.41 -43.06 6.75
CA LYS A 1020 0.89 -44.23 7.47
C LYS A 1020 -0.15 -43.88 8.54
N VAL A 1021 -0.38 -42.59 8.82
CA VAL A 1021 -1.34 -42.16 9.85
C VAL A 1021 -2.76 -42.25 9.27
N SER A 1022 -3.51 -43.25 9.72
CA SER A 1022 -4.89 -43.46 9.28
C SER A 1022 -5.75 -42.22 9.52
N GLY A 1023 -6.46 -41.76 8.48
CA GLY A 1023 -7.30 -40.58 8.53
C GLY A 1023 -6.56 -39.24 8.54
N MET A 1024 -5.23 -39.17 8.42
CA MET A 1024 -4.52 -37.88 8.36
C MET A 1024 -4.73 -37.13 7.04
N PHE A 1025 -4.84 -37.83 5.91
CA PHE A 1025 -5.04 -37.24 4.58
C PHE A 1025 -6.42 -37.61 4.00
N LYS A 1026 -6.99 -36.73 3.17
CA LYS A 1026 -8.26 -36.98 2.45
C LYS A 1026 -8.08 -38.06 1.39
N ASN A 1027 -7.01 -37.94 0.60
CA ASN A 1027 -6.52 -38.99 -0.29
C ASN A 1027 -4.98 -39.04 -0.23
N ALA A 1028 -4.43 -40.25 -0.16
CA ALA A 1028 -2.98 -40.54 -0.19
C ALA A 1028 -2.55 -41.38 -1.41
N VAL A 1029 -3.51 -41.77 -2.25
CA VAL A 1029 -3.29 -42.54 -3.47
C VAL A 1029 -3.26 -41.57 -4.66
N ASP A 1030 -2.12 -41.45 -5.30
CA ASP A 1030 -1.97 -40.68 -6.54
C ASP A 1030 -2.91 -41.23 -7.62
N PHE A 1031 -3.64 -40.34 -8.29
CA PHE A 1031 -4.63 -40.67 -9.33
C PHE A 1031 -4.25 -40.09 -10.70
N ILE A 1032 -3.15 -39.33 -10.78
CA ILE A 1032 -2.85 -38.50 -11.96
C ILE A 1032 -2.40 -39.38 -13.12
N ASN A 1033 -3.14 -39.35 -14.23
CA ASN A 1033 -2.76 -40.05 -15.44
C ASN A 1033 -1.98 -39.10 -16.37
N LEU A 1034 -0.65 -39.26 -16.39
CA LEU A 1034 0.25 -38.52 -17.29
C LEU A 1034 -0.02 -38.79 -18.79
N ASN A 1035 -0.71 -39.88 -19.14
CA ASN A 1035 -1.12 -40.18 -20.53
C ASN A 1035 -2.42 -39.45 -20.95
N GLY A 1036 -2.93 -38.55 -20.13
CA GLY A 1036 -4.08 -37.70 -20.44
C GLY A 1036 -3.76 -36.23 -20.19
N ASN A 1037 -4.65 -35.32 -20.59
CA ASN A 1037 -4.48 -33.89 -20.28
C ASN A 1037 -4.52 -33.69 -18.76
N VAL A 1038 -3.37 -33.44 -18.14
CA VAL A 1038 -3.19 -33.33 -16.68
C VAL A 1038 -3.81 -32.06 -16.13
N ASP A 1039 -3.71 -30.95 -16.86
CA ASP A 1039 -4.36 -29.68 -16.50
C ASP A 1039 -5.87 -29.88 -16.33
N LYS A 1040 -6.57 -30.42 -17.34
CA LYS A 1040 -8.00 -30.75 -17.25
C LYS A 1040 -8.35 -31.82 -16.22
N GLN A 1041 -7.39 -32.61 -15.73
CA GLN A 1041 -7.59 -33.53 -14.60
C GLN A 1041 -7.54 -32.82 -13.25
N LEU A 1042 -6.82 -31.70 -13.15
CA LEU A 1042 -6.48 -30.98 -11.92
C LEU A 1042 -7.04 -29.56 -11.84
N ARG A 1043 -7.96 -29.18 -12.74
CA ARG A 1043 -8.63 -27.87 -12.77
C ARG A 1043 -10.12 -27.97 -12.43
N ASN A 1044 -10.64 -26.97 -11.73
CA ASN A 1044 -12.06 -26.66 -11.63
C ASN A 1044 -12.52 -25.91 -12.90
N SER A 1045 -13.84 -25.75 -13.07
CA SER A 1045 -14.44 -25.02 -14.19
C SER A 1045 -14.13 -23.51 -14.21
N ASP A 1046 -13.62 -22.95 -13.12
CA ASP A 1046 -13.14 -21.56 -13.00
C ASP A 1046 -11.62 -21.43 -13.23
N GLY A 1047 -10.91 -22.54 -13.48
CA GLY A 1047 -9.46 -22.58 -13.65
C GLY A 1047 -8.67 -22.78 -12.35
N THR A 1048 -9.28 -22.71 -11.16
CA THR A 1048 -8.57 -23.01 -9.90
C THR A 1048 -8.16 -24.48 -9.82
N ILE A 1049 -7.16 -24.82 -9.00
CA ILE A 1049 -6.68 -26.20 -8.86
C ILE A 1049 -7.72 -27.06 -8.11
N ASN A 1050 -7.83 -28.33 -8.51
CA ASN A 1050 -8.60 -29.37 -7.85
C ASN A 1050 -7.76 -30.64 -7.68
N MET A 1051 -7.02 -30.72 -6.57
CA MET A 1051 -6.28 -31.93 -6.19
C MET A 1051 -7.18 -33.06 -5.66
N LYS A 1052 -8.51 -32.87 -5.58
CA LYS A 1052 -9.48 -33.88 -5.10
C LYS A 1052 -9.10 -34.49 -3.74
N GLY A 1053 -8.47 -33.69 -2.87
CA GLY A 1053 -7.97 -34.15 -1.57
C GLY A 1053 -6.62 -34.89 -1.59
N LEU A 1054 -5.96 -35.04 -2.74
CA LEU A 1054 -4.64 -35.68 -2.84
C LEU A 1054 -3.61 -34.88 -2.04
N TYR A 1055 -3.05 -35.54 -1.02
CA TYR A 1055 -2.08 -34.97 -0.06
C TYR A 1055 -2.57 -33.75 0.73
N GLU A 1056 -3.88 -33.48 0.71
CA GLU A 1056 -4.54 -32.57 1.65
C GLU A 1056 -4.80 -33.29 2.97
N THR A 1057 -4.50 -32.64 4.10
CA THR A 1057 -4.79 -33.20 5.43
C THR A 1057 -6.29 -33.11 5.80
N GLN A 1058 -6.70 -33.79 6.87
CA GLN A 1058 -8.04 -33.71 7.45
C GLN A 1058 -8.04 -34.03 8.95
N GLY A 1059 -9.23 -33.96 9.59
CA GLY A 1059 -9.40 -34.27 11.01
C GLY A 1059 -8.57 -33.35 11.91
N SER A 1060 -7.88 -33.93 12.89
CA SER A 1060 -6.99 -33.21 13.82
C SER A 1060 -5.67 -32.70 13.21
N TYR A 1061 -5.53 -32.82 11.88
CA TYR A 1061 -4.40 -32.30 11.11
C TYR A 1061 -4.79 -31.22 10.09
N SER A 1062 -6.08 -30.83 9.99
CA SER A 1062 -6.60 -29.91 8.95
C SER A 1062 -6.18 -28.44 9.08
N THR A 1063 -5.15 -28.15 9.87
CA THR A 1063 -4.43 -26.87 9.93
C THR A 1063 -3.06 -26.94 9.25
N LEU A 1064 -2.67 -28.14 8.78
CA LEU A 1064 -1.34 -28.44 8.27
C LEU A 1064 -1.38 -28.77 6.78
N GLY A 1065 -0.42 -28.24 6.02
CA GLY A 1065 -0.20 -28.56 4.63
C GLY A 1065 -1.11 -27.81 3.67
N ALA A 1066 -0.97 -28.15 2.39
CA ALA A 1066 -1.68 -27.49 1.31
C ALA A 1066 -3.12 -28.02 1.15
N HIS A 1067 -4.03 -27.13 0.74
CA HIS A 1067 -5.46 -27.40 0.64
C HIS A 1067 -6.10 -26.69 -0.56
N PHE A 1068 -6.63 -27.47 -1.51
CA PHE A 1068 -7.13 -26.98 -2.81
C PHE A 1068 -8.66 -27.05 -2.92
N GLY A 1069 -9.36 -26.68 -1.84
CA GLY A 1069 -10.77 -26.30 -1.94
C GLY A 1069 -10.90 -24.95 -2.66
N VAL A 1070 -11.96 -24.73 -3.44
CA VAL A 1070 -12.18 -23.45 -4.17
C VAL A 1070 -12.09 -22.26 -3.21
N ALA A 1071 -12.76 -22.33 -2.05
CA ALA A 1071 -12.73 -21.27 -1.04
C ALA A 1071 -11.37 -21.06 -0.34
N ASN A 1072 -10.32 -21.84 -0.65
CA ASN A 1072 -8.93 -21.60 -0.22
C ASN A 1072 -8.08 -20.95 -1.34
N GLN A 1073 -8.65 -20.87 -2.55
CA GLN A 1073 -8.07 -20.31 -3.76
C GLN A 1073 -8.90 -19.10 -4.27
N VAL A 1074 -9.93 -18.70 -3.52
CA VAL A 1074 -10.70 -17.48 -3.78
C VAL A 1074 -9.82 -16.28 -3.46
N ILE A 1075 -9.45 -15.54 -4.50
CA ILE A 1075 -8.75 -14.27 -4.38
C ILE A 1075 -9.75 -13.19 -3.97
N SER A 1076 -9.63 -12.64 -2.76
CA SER A 1076 -10.19 -11.33 -2.43
C SER A 1076 -9.23 -10.24 -2.91
N VAL A 1077 -9.56 -9.55 -4.01
CA VAL A 1077 -8.74 -8.43 -4.50
C VAL A 1077 -9.18 -7.13 -3.82
N THR A 1078 -8.51 -6.83 -2.72
CA THR A 1078 -8.45 -5.54 -2.04
C THR A 1078 -6.97 -5.18 -1.95
N GLY A 1079 -6.50 -4.28 -2.82
CA GLY A 1079 -5.09 -4.20 -3.22
C GLY A 1079 -4.16 -3.31 -2.37
N LYS A 1080 -3.01 -3.85 -1.95
CA LYS A 1080 -1.89 -3.12 -1.34
C LYS A 1080 -0.56 -3.65 -1.91
N THR A 1081 0.51 -2.86 -1.88
CA THR A 1081 1.85 -3.21 -2.42
C THR A 1081 2.84 -3.66 -1.31
N SER A 1082 4.06 -4.05 -1.69
CA SER A 1082 4.91 -5.01 -0.97
C SER A 1082 6.32 -4.53 -0.54
N GLY A 1083 6.86 -5.13 0.53
CA GLY A 1083 8.28 -5.13 0.95
C GLY A 1083 8.44 -5.24 2.47
N GLU A 1084 9.53 -5.75 3.08
CA GLU A 1084 10.62 -6.65 2.63
C GLU A 1084 11.22 -7.34 3.90
N VAL A 1085 11.54 -8.65 3.90
CA VAL A 1085 11.76 -9.42 5.16
C VAL A 1085 13.25 -9.68 5.53
N LYS A 1086 13.71 -9.02 6.61
CA LYS A 1086 14.99 -9.26 7.36
C LYS A 1086 15.04 -10.65 8.10
N PRO A 1087 16.17 -11.31 8.51
CA PRO A 1087 16.13 -12.57 9.34
C PRO A 1087 16.53 -12.52 10.86
N THR A 1088 15.98 -13.40 11.74
CA THR A 1088 16.29 -13.60 13.20
C THR A 1088 16.50 -15.06 13.69
N GLU A 1089 17.41 -15.29 14.64
CA GLU A 1089 17.81 -16.62 15.15
C GLU A 1089 16.91 -17.23 16.26
N LYS A 1090 16.49 -18.49 16.04
CA LYS A 1090 16.78 -19.70 16.84
C LYS A 1090 16.78 -19.61 18.39
N THR A 1091 16.00 -20.40 19.14
CA THR A 1091 16.15 -21.89 19.29
C THR A 1091 14.92 -22.60 19.91
N THR A 1092 14.74 -23.90 19.62
CA THR A 1092 13.57 -24.78 19.90
C THR A 1092 13.47 -25.36 21.33
N LYS A 1093 12.24 -25.67 21.78
CA LYS A 1093 11.89 -26.30 23.09
C LYS A 1093 12.03 -27.84 23.14
N ALA A 1094 12.25 -28.36 24.36
CA ALA A 1094 11.97 -29.72 24.86
C ALA A 1094 11.99 -29.72 26.42
N THR A 1095 11.73 -30.84 27.12
CA THR A 1095 10.39 -31.34 27.53
C THR A 1095 10.50 -32.70 28.28
N GLU A 1096 9.91 -32.82 29.47
CA GLU A 1096 9.79 -34.09 30.21
C GLU A 1096 8.85 -35.13 29.56
N LYS A 1097 8.99 -36.40 29.97
CA LYS A 1097 7.97 -37.44 29.79
C LYS A 1097 7.83 -38.32 31.04
N THR A 1098 6.58 -38.60 31.41
CA THR A 1098 6.15 -39.36 32.59
C THR A 1098 6.53 -40.85 32.55
N THR A 1099 6.52 -41.53 33.71
CA THR A 1099 6.54 -43.00 33.77
C THR A 1099 5.71 -43.55 34.95
N GLU A 1100 4.58 -44.15 34.59
CA GLU A 1100 3.87 -45.30 35.20
C GLU A 1100 3.34 -45.31 36.65
N THR A 1101 2.24 -46.07 36.80
CA THR A 1101 1.44 -46.36 37.98
C THR A 1101 1.90 -47.63 38.70
N THR A 1102 1.64 -47.73 40.02
CA THR A 1102 1.35 -49.05 40.64
C THR A 1102 0.45 -48.96 41.90
N THR A 1103 -0.69 -49.67 41.82
CA THR A 1103 -1.41 -50.43 42.88
C THR A 1103 -1.41 -50.05 44.38
N GLU A 1104 -2.65 -49.89 44.87
CA GLU A 1104 -3.27 -50.61 46.02
C GLU A 1104 -3.32 -50.08 47.48
N THR A 1105 -4.56 -50.16 47.99
CA THR A 1105 -5.02 -50.56 49.35
C THR A 1105 -5.20 -49.58 50.53
N THR A 1106 -6.40 -49.75 51.12
CA THR A 1106 -6.81 -49.63 52.54
C THR A 1106 -6.91 -48.27 53.27
N LYS A 1107 -8.16 -47.90 53.55
CA LYS A 1107 -8.74 -47.54 54.87
C LYS A 1107 -7.88 -46.74 55.86
N ALA A 1108 -8.34 -45.52 56.14
CA ALA A 1108 -8.99 -45.20 57.42
C ALA A 1108 -10.11 -44.17 57.18
#